data_AF-A0A730ZME4-F1
#
_entry.id   AF-A0A730ZME4-F1
#
_cell.length_a   1.000
_cell.length_b   1.000
_cell.length_c   1.000
_cell.angle_alpha   90.00
_cell.angle_beta   90.00
_cell.angle_gamma   90.00
#
_symmetry.space_group_name_H-M   'P 1'
#
loop_
_entity.id
_entity.type
_entity.pdbx_description
1 polymer ?
#
loop_
_entity_poly.entity_id
_entity_poly.type
_entity_poly.pdbx_seq_one_letter_code
_entity_poly.pdbx_strand_id
1 'polypeptide(L)'
;MQLDFTLNFHNDTWYPTVDISGFKSTTGASVDIQEKIILTFSAPGKITAGDITISTNPWCELKTNIETSEISSGVFDSKLTITAADGSALGNAITTIHMGVNASSDTAPKWETFSSAFTAAADEEADVAGELAVTCAAFPAGLENTALELILVRGEKSETLHPKAGITRFNIDAGAYAVTAAELRTAEGTIRAAVQLNASELTITKGQLTQLDITFAQAEYSTTLDLEVNLPATHALYNEDLSVVYMENGVAKQCYTMRAGQKQRLELLPVTGIYSVRIDDVKLNNIHYTFDVASGALDNQIHNIAFTNTHQNDESQSASTKLTISIDAEKTVASTFSLRLVDDSTTPRQYLFTDLAMKASSLTPSVELAPGLYQIESATVIHNGIVYYIDVAPQTLSVEKNTALTLAVTITEGANLRVKGFPDFLSFGGCANMSPSNVDDLAEARISSLFKYSGDDGMGDASAYLDPAKEPTTKIIQMARDVAAKTGDSVLPVMVSYTCNLSLGDVENIIDDPERHQFSFANFIQALQMAQAMKDDEHPVPAGFIVNPDYLGECQKYGFSPDYAIPVRQPLAKALAHHGVDIAVPASITDTLKGYIKGVNWLVRVVAPDVVLGWQVNLWSVGGSQWVYNDFTYDDVFDAVDGTKKKMTINPTLAGKLTAEYALLVGVFEDIEYTTANGVAAVAKGADFMAADRYEADDFTARAYKNGYCYSPFEWDRTFDFCAALSRYLRQPVLPWQVPASRLATVSEPVGALEEKFWGTGGSYLMGHAEIGSAVEAINADLLDIEFLDVHASMMGKNPRELFQRHEWDFTEPRYVDFPSRGIFHVQVGGGATTGVVSAVNNNSSRWMRAKLAAYRDNPLKFEE
;
A
#
# COMPACT_ATOMS: atom_id res chain seq x y z
N MET A 1 -23.44 34.07 -26.61
CA MET A 1 -24.78 34.51 -26.20
C MET A 1 -25.38 33.59 -25.14
N GLN A 2 -25.67 34.08 -23.93
CA GLN A 2 -26.40 33.32 -22.90
C GLN A 2 -27.86 33.01 -23.32
N LEU A 3 -28.35 31.83 -22.92
CA LEU A 3 -29.67 31.32 -23.31
C LEU A 3 -30.55 31.00 -22.09
N ASP A 4 -31.83 31.36 -22.19
CA ASP A 4 -32.92 30.87 -21.34
C ASP A 4 -33.56 29.64 -21.98
N PHE A 5 -34.14 28.76 -21.16
CA PHE A 5 -34.81 27.52 -21.60
C PHE A 5 -35.81 27.06 -20.54
N THR A 6 -36.57 26.03 -20.88
CA THR A 6 -37.51 25.36 -19.97
C THR A 6 -36.97 23.99 -19.61
N LEU A 7 -37.00 23.66 -18.31
CA LEU A 7 -36.63 22.35 -17.76
C LEU A 7 -37.89 21.61 -17.33
N ASN A 8 -38.03 20.35 -17.76
CA ASN A 8 -39.06 19.44 -17.25
C ASN A 8 -38.38 18.20 -16.67
N PHE A 9 -38.45 18.04 -15.35
CA PHE A 9 -37.86 16.91 -14.65
C PHE A 9 -38.87 15.77 -14.46
N HIS A 10 -38.40 14.54 -14.62
CA HIS A 10 -39.08 13.33 -14.20
C HIS A 10 -38.20 12.61 -13.18
N ASN A 11 -38.53 12.73 -11.90
CA ASN A 11 -37.71 12.16 -10.84
C ASN A 11 -38.07 10.68 -10.62
N ASP A 12 -37.16 9.79 -11.00
CA ASP A 12 -37.09 8.40 -10.54
C ASP A 12 -35.96 8.28 -9.51
N THR A 13 -36.03 7.31 -8.60
CA THR A 13 -35.02 7.13 -7.54
C THR A 13 -33.65 6.76 -8.10
N TRP A 14 -33.60 6.00 -9.19
CA TRP A 14 -32.35 5.51 -9.78
C TRP A 14 -32.08 6.06 -11.18
N TYR A 15 -33.13 6.40 -11.93
CA TYR A 15 -33.02 6.84 -13.31
C TYR A 15 -33.79 8.15 -13.59
N PRO A 16 -33.55 9.25 -12.86
CA PRO A 16 -34.25 10.49 -13.13
C PRO A 16 -33.87 11.02 -14.52
N THR A 17 -34.81 11.70 -15.18
CA THR A 17 -34.59 12.30 -16.50
C THR A 17 -34.96 13.78 -16.52
N VAL A 18 -34.38 14.53 -17.45
CA VAL A 18 -34.71 15.94 -17.70
C VAL A 18 -34.85 16.20 -19.20
N ASP A 19 -35.90 16.94 -19.57
CA ASP A 19 -36.09 17.51 -20.89
C ASP A 19 -35.81 19.02 -20.88
N ILE A 20 -34.91 19.45 -21.74
CA ILE A 20 -34.56 20.87 -21.94
C ILE A 20 -35.09 21.32 -23.30
N SER A 21 -35.90 22.37 -23.32
CA SER A 21 -36.50 22.88 -24.55
C SER A 21 -36.72 24.38 -24.52
N GLY A 22 -37.11 24.96 -25.66
CA GLY A 22 -37.53 26.35 -25.74
C GLY A 22 -36.41 27.38 -25.56
N PHE A 23 -35.22 27.07 -26.08
CA PHE A 23 -34.04 27.95 -26.04
C PHE A 23 -34.33 29.35 -26.62
N LYS A 24 -33.99 30.40 -25.86
CA LYS A 24 -34.17 31.81 -26.22
C LYS A 24 -32.96 32.62 -25.75
N SER A 25 -32.61 33.71 -26.44
CA SER A 25 -31.59 34.63 -25.92
C SER A 25 -32.07 35.34 -24.66
N THR A 26 -31.23 35.40 -23.62
CA THR A 26 -31.51 36.19 -22.40
C THR A 26 -31.64 37.69 -22.68
N THR A 27 -31.10 38.16 -23.82
CA THR A 27 -31.16 39.56 -24.25
C THR A 27 -32.34 39.88 -25.18
N GLY A 28 -33.14 38.87 -25.53
CA GLY A 28 -34.27 38.99 -26.47
C GLY A 28 -33.88 38.96 -27.96
N ALA A 29 -32.60 38.74 -28.29
CA ALA A 29 -32.15 38.51 -29.66
C ALA A 29 -32.66 37.16 -30.22
N SER A 30 -32.70 37.02 -31.55
CA SER A 30 -32.95 35.73 -32.19
C SER A 30 -31.77 34.79 -31.92
N VAL A 31 -32.06 33.55 -31.52
CA VAL A 31 -31.03 32.50 -31.34
C VAL A 31 -30.52 32.09 -32.71
N ASP A 32 -29.22 32.26 -32.93
CA ASP A 32 -28.52 31.88 -34.17
C ASP A 32 -27.12 31.37 -33.81
N ILE A 33 -27.00 30.05 -33.63
CA ILE A 33 -25.80 29.37 -33.13
C ILE A 33 -24.84 29.09 -34.30
N GLN A 34 -23.67 29.69 -34.29
CA GLN A 34 -22.70 29.58 -35.38
C GLN A 34 -21.79 28.36 -35.26
N GLU A 35 -21.42 27.98 -34.05
CA GLU A 35 -20.40 26.96 -33.79
C GLU A 35 -20.89 25.91 -32.80
N LYS A 36 -21.33 26.35 -31.61
CA LYS A 36 -21.58 25.43 -30.48
C LYS A 36 -22.64 25.94 -29.51
N ILE A 37 -23.30 25.00 -28.83
CA ILE A 37 -24.00 25.28 -27.58
C ILE A 37 -23.25 24.60 -26.43
N ILE A 38 -23.10 25.32 -25.32
CA ILE A 38 -22.52 24.82 -24.07
C ILE A 38 -23.62 24.81 -23.03
N LEU A 39 -23.83 23.67 -22.40
CA LEU A 39 -24.77 23.48 -21.29
C LEU A 39 -23.99 23.00 -20.07
N THR A 40 -24.08 23.73 -18.97
CA THR A 40 -23.49 23.34 -17.69
C THR A 40 -24.59 23.07 -16.68
N PHE A 41 -24.49 21.99 -15.91
CA PHE A 41 -25.50 21.58 -14.93
C PHE A 41 -24.92 20.63 -13.87
N SER A 42 -25.64 20.42 -12.78
CA SER A 42 -25.31 19.38 -11.80
C SER A 42 -26.34 18.23 -11.86
N ALA A 43 -25.91 17.00 -11.57
CA ALA A 43 -26.74 15.80 -11.59
C ALA A 43 -26.39 14.82 -10.46
N PRO A 44 -27.35 14.01 -9.96
CA PRO A 44 -27.13 13.02 -8.89
C PRO A 44 -26.40 11.74 -9.33
N GLY A 45 -25.63 11.81 -10.41
CA GLY A 45 -24.87 10.72 -10.99
C GLY A 45 -24.07 11.20 -12.22
N LYS A 46 -23.14 10.38 -12.68
CA LYS A 46 -22.27 10.72 -13.82
C LYS A 46 -23.03 10.56 -15.13
N ILE A 47 -23.05 11.62 -15.95
CA ILE A 47 -23.67 11.62 -17.29
C ILE A 47 -22.63 11.17 -18.32
N THR A 48 -23.03 10.28 -19.22
CA THR A 48 -22.23 9.86 -20.37
C THR A 48 -22.94 10.15 -21.69
N ALA A 49 -22.23 10.02 -22.81
CA ALA A 49 -22.79 10.33 -24.13
C ALA A 49 -24.01 9.46 -24.49
N GLY A 50 -24.09 8.23 -23.97
CA GLY A 50 -25.23 7.34 -24.18
C GLY A 50 -26.51 7.78 -23.45
N ASP A 51 -26.40 8.67 -22.49
CA ASP A 51 -27.51 9.12 -21.66
C ASP A 51 -28.22 10.36 -22.25
N ILE A 52 -27.73 10.89 -23.37
CA ILE A 52 -28.19 12.15 -23.96
C ILE A 52 -28.78 11.90 -25.35
N THR A 53 -30.01 12.37 -25.57
CA THR A 53 -30.67 12.38 -26.88
C THR A 53 -31.03 13.80 -27.28
N ILE A 54 -30.52 14.28 -28.41
CA ILE A 54 -30.77 15.64 -28.90
C ILE A 54 -31.63 15.58 -30.16
N SER A 55 -32.71 16.36 -30.18
CA SER A 55 -33.60 16.51 -31.33
C SER A 55 -33.33 17.81 -32.08
N THR A 56 -33.26 17.74 -33.41
CA THR A 56 -33.03 18.89 -34.30
C THR A 56 -34.11 19.01 -35.39
N ASN A 57 -34.45 20.24 -35.78
CA ASN A 57 -35.35 20.54 -36.90
C ASN A 57 -34.93 21.85 -37.61
N PRO A 58 -34.45 21.80 -38.88
CA PRO A 58 -34.25 20.60 -39.70
C PRO A 58 -33.22 19.64 -39.09
N TRP A 59 -33.28 18.36 -39.47
CA TRP A 59 -32.35 17.35 -38.96
C TRP A 59 -30.91 17.68 -39.38
N CYS A 60 -30.00 17.66 -38.42
CA CYS A 60 -28.55 17.69 -38.63
C CYS A 60 -27.86 16.70 -37.68
N GLU A 61 -26.71 16.20 -38.12
CA GLU A 61 -25.86 15.32 -37.32
C GLU A 61 -25.04 16.15 -36.33
N LEU A 62 -24.95 15.68 -35.08
CA LEU A 62 -24.33 16.39 -33.97
C LEU A 62 -23.16 15.62 -33.40
N LYS A 63 -22.19 16.36 -32.87
CA LYS A 63 -21.11 15.85 -32.03
C LYS A 63 -21.22 16.44 -30.63
N THR A 64 -21.16 15.57 -29.62
CA THR A 64 -21.18 15.96 -28.21
C THR A 64 -19.81 15.72 -27.57
N ASN A 65 -19.42 16.61 -26.66
CA ASN A 65 -18.31 16.42 -25.73
C ASN A 65 -18.84 16.66 -24.31
N ILE A 66 -18.50 15.79 -23.36
CA ILE A 66 -18.98 15.85 -21.98
C ILE A 66 -17.78 15.82 -21.05
N GLU A 67 -17.69 16.84 -20.20
CA GLU A 67 -16.75 16.91 -19.10
C GLU A 67 -17.54 16.79 -17.79
N THR A 68 -17.12 15.91 -16.87
CA THR A 68 -17.80 15.70 -15.59
C THR A 68 -16.80 15.71 -14.44
N SER A 69 -17.18 16.28 -13.30
CA SER A 69 -16.40 16.22 -12.06
C SER A 69 -17.31 15.92 -10.87
N GLU A 70 -16.90 15.03 -9.98
CA GLU A 70 -17.67 14.74 -8.77
C GLU A 70 -17.49 15.88 -7.76
N ILE A 71 -18.59 16.44 -7.27
CA ILE A 71 -18.56 17.59 -6.35
C ILE A 71 -18.97 17.24 -4.92
N SER A 72 -19.68 16.12 -4.72
CA SER A 72 -20.08 15.63 -3.39
C SER A 72 -20.74 14.27 -3.49
N SER A 73 -20.14 13.22 -2.93
CA SER A 73 -20.74 11.90 -2.67
C SER A 73 -21.75 11.44 -3.73
N GLY A 74 -21.32 11.40 -4.99
CA GLY A 74 -22.10 10.96 -6.13
C GLY A 74 -22.91 12.02 -6.88
N VAL A 75 -22.81 13.30 -6.50
CA VAL A 75 -23.29 14.44 -7.29
C VAL A 75 -22.17 14.93 -8.20
N PHE A 76 -22.48 15.17 -9.47
CA PHE A 76 -21.52 15.58 -10.50
C PHE A 76 -21.91 16.93 -11.11
N ASP A 77 -20.92 17.80 -11.33
CA ASP A 77 -21.05 18.89 -12.30
C ASP A 77 -20.70 18.35 -13.68
N SER A 78 -21.50 18.74 -14.69
CA SER A 78 -21.34 18.32 -16.07
C SER A 78 -21.35 19.53 -17.00
N LYS A 79 -20.42 19.54 -17.96
CA LYS A 79 -20.37 20.47 -19.09
C LYS A 79 -20.56 19.68 -20.38
N LEU A 80 -21.69 19.92 -21.05
CA LEU A 80 -22.04 19.36 -22.35
C LEU A 80 -21.78 20.41 -23.43
N THR A 81 -20.88 20.11 -24.36
CA THR A 81 -20.66 20.90 -25.58
C THR A 81 -21.27 20.17 -26.76
N ILE A 82 -22.13 20.84 -27.54
CA ILE A 82 -22.77 20.29 -28.73
C ILE A 82 -22.37 21.13 -29.94
N THR A 83 -21.94 20.45 -31.00
CA THR A 83 -21.50 21.04 -32.28
C THR A 83 -22.13 20.29 -33.45
N ALA A 84 -22.21 20.91 -34.64
CA ALA A 84 -22.57 20.19 -35.86
C ALA A 84 -21.40 19.27 -36.27
N ALA A 85 -21.69 18.01 -36.63
CA ALA A 85 -20.67 17.03 -36.97
C ALA A 85 -19.85 17.42 -38.22
N ASP A 86 -20.44 18.18 -39.13
CA ASP A 86 -19.82 18.69 -40.36
C ASP A 86 -19.19 20.08 -40.20
N GLY A 87 -19.24 20.67 -39.00
CA GLY A 87 -18.73 22.01 -38.71
C GLY A 87 -19.59 23.17 -39.25
N SER A 88 -20.80 22.90 -39.71
CA SER A 88 -21.76 23.93 -40.13
C SER A 88 -22.40 24.66 -38.94
N ALA A 89 -23.03 25.81 -39.22
CA ALA A 89 -23.78 26.54 -38.20
C ALA A 89 -25.05 25.78 -37.78
N LEU A 90 -25.27 25.67 -36.48
CA LEU A 90 -26.44 25.02 -35.88
C LEU A 90 -27.72 25.88 -36.01
N GLY A 91 -27.58 27.19 -36.17
CA GLY A 91 -28.68 28.14 -36.25
C GLY A 91 -29.59 28.04 -35.01
N ASN A 92 -30.87 27.72 -35.22
CA ASN A 92 -31.84 27.44 -34.16
C ASN A 92 -32.36 26.00 -34.21
N ALA A 93 -31.59 25.07 -34.80
CA ALA A 93 -32.07 23.73 -35.13
C ALA A 93 -32.38 22.87 -33.89
N ILE A 94 -31.71 23.08 -32.75
CA ILE A 94 -31.91 22.27 -31.54
C ILE A 94 -33.28 22.57 -30.92
N THR A 95 -34.17 21.58 -30.92
CA THR A 95 -35.53 21.72 -30.39
C THR A 95 -35.67 21.19 -28.96
N THR A 96 -35.00 20.06 -28.65
CA THR A 96 -35.07 19.42 -27.33
C THR A 96 -33.79 18.64 -27.03
N ILE A 97 -33.34 18.71 -25.79
CA ILE A 97 -32.27 17.86 -25.24
C ILE A 97 -32.89 17.01 -24.12
N HIS A 98 -32.94 15.70 -24.33
CA HIS A 98 -33.38 14.73 -23.32
C HIS A 98 -32.14 14.11 -22.67
N MET A 99 -32.11 14.04 -21.34
CA MET A 99 -31.03 13.40 -20.59
C MET A 99 -31.58 12.48 -19.51
N GLY A 100 -31.01 11.29 -19.39
CA GLY A 100 -31.16 10.41 -18.23
C GLY A 100 -29.90 10.41 -17.37
N VAL A 101 -30.01 10.06 -16.10
CA VAL A 101 -28.83 9.83 -15.25
C VAL A 101 -29.05 8.59 -14.40
N ASN A 102 -28.00 7.80 -14.22
CA ASN A 102 -28.01 6.72 -13.24
C ASN A 102 -27.53 7.28 -11.89
N ALA A 103 -28.42 7.34 -10.91
CA ALA A 103 -28.10 7.91 -9.60
C ALA A 103 -27.03 7.08 -8.89
N SER A 104 -26.09 7.76 -8.23
CA SER A 104 -24.98 7.12 -7.51
C SER A 104 -25.41 6.32 -6.28
N SER A 105 -26.56 6.65 -5.70
CA SER A 105 -27.18 5.96 -4.57
C SER A 105 -28.69 6.24 -4.51
N ASP A 106 -29.43 5.42 -3.75
CA ASP A 106 -30.86 5.63 -3.45
C ASP A 106 -31.14 6.81 -2.51
N THR A 107 -30.08 7.40 -1.95
CA THR A 107 -30.11 8.56 -1.05
C THR A 107 -29.66 9.85 -1.74
N ALA A 108 -29.30 9.79 -3.02
CA ALA A 108 -28.89 10.97 -3.78
C ALA A 108 -30.02 12.02 -3.86
N PRO A 109 -29.70 13.33 -3.86
CA PRO A 109 -30.72 14.37 -3.97
C PRO A 109 -31.48 14.27 -5.30
N LYS A 110 -32.79 14.55 -5.28
CA LYS A 110 -33.62 14.56 -6.51
C LYS A 110 -33.05 15.55 -7.52
N TRP A 111 -33.01 15.17 -8.80
CA TRP A 111 -32.37 16.00 -9.83
C TRP A 111 -33.00 17.40 -9.95
N GLU A 112 -34.32 17.52 -9.74
CA GLU A 112 -35.02 18.82 -9.75
C GLU A 112 -34.46 19.85 -8.75
N THR A 113 -33.81 19.40 -7.67
CA THR A 113 -33.19 20.28 -6.67
C THR A 113 -32.00 21.06 -7.23
N PHE A 114 -31.42 20.59 -8.34
CA PHE A 114 -30.32 21.25 -9.05
C PHE A 114 -30.81 22.13 -10.22
N SER A 115 -32.11 22.40 -10.32
CA SER A 115 -32.68 23.19 -11.44
C SER A 115 -32.02 24.55 -11.63
N SER A 116 -31.56 25.20 -10.56
CA SER A 116 -30.83 26.48 -10.61
C SER A 116 -29.38 26.36 -11.11
N ALA A 117 -28.81 25.16 -11.17
CA ALA A 117 -27.46 24.93 -11.66
C ALA A 117 -27.38 24.84 -13.20
N PHE A 118 -28.52 24.67 -13.88
CA PHE A 118 -28.57 24.60 -15.33
C PHE A 118 -28.33 25.98 -15.95
N THR A 119 -27.34 26.05 -16.85
CA THR A 119 -26.99 27.25 -17.61
C THR A 119 -26.62 26.86 -19.03
N ALA A 120 -26.99 27.68 -20.01
CA ALA A 120 -26.68 27.42 -21.41
C ALA A 120 -26.23 28.69 -22.13
N ALA A 121 -25.30 28.52 -23.07
CA ALA A 121 -24.84 29.59 -23.93
C ALA A 121 -24.56 29.09 -25.35
N ALA A 122 -24.83 29.94 -26.34
CA ALA A 122 -24.46 29.76 -27.73
C ALA A 122 -23.14 30.49 -28.03
N ASP A 123 -22.18 29.80 -28.65
CA ASP A 123 -20.91 30.34 -29.16
C ASP A 123 -20.00 31.03 -28.11
N GLU A 124 -20.29 30.82 -26.83
CA GLU A 124 -19.48 31.26 -25.69
C GLU A 124 -19.68 30.29 -24.52
N GLU A 125 -18.91 30.46 -23.45
CA GLU A 125 -19.07 29.69 -22.22
C GLU A 125 -20.34 30.09 -21.45
N ALA A 126 -20.97 29.11 -20.80
CA ALA A 126 -22.12 29.38 -19.94
C ALA A 126 -21.67 30.17 -18.71
N ASP A 127 -22.37 31.27 -18.41
CA ASP A 127 -22.06 32.07 -17.23
C ASP A 127 -22.55 31.33 -15.98
N VAL A 128 -21.60 30.83 -15.20
CA VAL A 128 -21.82 30.07 -13.98
C VAL A 128 -21.25 30.76 -12.75
N ALA A 129 -20.57 31.91 -12.92
CA ALA A 129 -19.81 32.53 -11.85
C ALA A 129 -20.69 33.35 -10.88
N GLY A 130 -20.39 33.24 -9.60
CA GLY A 130 -20.65 34.29 -8.61
C GLY A 130 -19.40 35.12 -8.37
N GLU A 131 -19.54 36.20 -7.60
CA GLU A 131 -18.43 37.05 -7.20
C GLU A 131 -18.07 36.76 -5.74
N LEU A 132 -16.81 36.43 -5.44
CA LEU A 132 -16.29 36.32 -4.08
C LEU A 132 -15.45 37.55 -3.76
N ALA A 133 -15.90 38.37 -2.81
CA ALA A 133 -15.07 39.42 -2.21
C ALA A 133 -14.38 38.88 -0.96
N VAL A 134 -13.06 38.76 -1.03
CA VAL A 134 -12.22 38.41 0.11
C VAL A 134 -11.70 39.71 0.75
N THR A 135 -12.14 39.99 1.97
CA THR A 135 -11.59 41.09 2.78
C THR A 135 -10.45 40.53 3.62
N CYS A 136 -9.22 40.75 3.17
CA CYS A 136 -8.03 40.33 3.89
C CYS A 136 -7.52 41.47 4.77
N ALA A 137 -7.26 41.18 6.05
CA ALA A 137 -6.59 42.11 6.95
C ALA A 137 -5.19 42.48 6.42
N ALA A 138 -4.60 43.54 6.98
CA ALA A 138 -3.20 43.84 6.74
C ALA A 138 -2.34 42.66 7.24
N PHE A 139 -1.34 42.29 6.45
CA PHE A 139 -0.44 41.18 6.78
C PHE A 139 0.35 41.55 8.04
N PRO A 140 0.62 40.60 8.95
CA PRO A 140 1.42 40.87 10.13
C PRO A 140 2.82 41.38 9.76
N ALA A 141 3.42 42.17 10.65
CA ALA A 141 4.76 42.72 10.43
C ALA A 141 5.78 41.59 10.18
N GLY A 142 6.60 41.73 9.14
CA GLY A 142 7.56 40.72 8.70
C GLY A 142 7.02 39.69 7.70
N LEU A 143 5.72 39.69 7.42
CA LEU A 143 5.07 38.78 6.46
C LEU A 143 4.47 39.50 5.25
N GLU A 144 4.71 40.81 5.09
CA GLU A 144 4.05 41.67 4.10
C GLU A 144 4.28 41.26 2.64
N ASN A 145 5.38 40.54 2.38
CA ASN A 145 5.76 40.06 1.05
C ASN A 145 5.42 38.57 0.83
N THR A 146 4.80 37.92 1.80
CA THR A 146 4.42 36.50 1.70
C THR A 146 3.19 36.36 0.81
N ALA A 147 3.13 35.32 -0.02
CA ALA A 147 1.92 34.98 -0.76
C ALA A 147 0.93 34.28 0.18
N LEU A 148 -0.29 34.80 0.27
CA LEU A 148 -1.41 34.08 0.90
C LEU A 148 -2.04 33.16 -0.15
N GLU A 149 -2.15 31.88 0.18
CA GLU A 149 -2.87 30.90 -0.64
C GLU A 149 -4.17 30.54 0.06
N LEU A 150 -5.29 30.89 -0.58
CA LEU A 150 -6.63 30.54 -0.16
C LEU A 150 -7.14 29.45 -1.11
N ILE A 151 -7.40 28.26 -0.59
CA ILE A 151 -7.83 27.11 -1.36
C ILE A 151 -9.32 26.90 -1.13
N LEU A 152 -10.09 26.95 -2.21
CA LEU A 152 -11.49 26.58 -2.24
C LEU A 152 -11.60 25.18 -2.86
N VAL A 153 -12.32 24.28 -2.21
CA VAL A 153 -12.51 22.90 -2.65
C VAL A 153 -13.99 22.59 -2.75
N ARG A 154 -14.41 22.03 -3.89
CA ARG A 154 -15.76 21.53 -4.14
C ARG A 154 -15.64 20.16 -4.80
N GLY A 155 -15.66 19.11 -3.96
CA GLY A 155 -15.37 17.73 -4.37
C GLY A 155 -13.99 17.62 -5.02
N GLU A 156 -13.95 17.23 -6.29
CA GLU A 156 -12.72 17.08 -7.07
C GLU A 156 -12.17 18.41 -7.62
N LYS A 157 -12.98 19.48 -7.62
CA LYS A 157 -12.54 20.80 -8.08
C LYS A 157 -11.85 21.55 -6.96
N SER A 158 -10.72 22.17 -7.28
CA SER A 158 -10.02 23.07 -6.37
C SER A 158 -9.62 24.35 -7.09
N GLU A 159 -9.79 25.48 -6.41
CA GLU A 159 -9.32 26.78 -6.86
C GLU A 159 -8.37 27.38 -5.82
N THR A 160 -7.17 27.75 -6.26
CA THR A 160 -6.19 28.47 -5.44
C THR A 160 -6.26 29.95 -5.77
N LEU A 161 -6.63 30.75 -4.77
CA LEU A 161 -6.75 32.19 -4.86
C LEU A 161 -5.62 32.86 -4.08
N HIS A 162 -5.19 34.03 -4.55
CA HIS A 162 -4.13 34.83 -3.91
C HIS A 162 -4.66 36.20 -3.48
N PRO A 163 -5.49 36.27 -2.43
CA PRO A 163 -6.02 37.53 -1.93
C PRO A 163 -4.88 38.43 -1.41
N LYS A 164 -5.01 39.74 -1.67
CA LYS A 164 -4.10 40.77 -1.15
C LYS A 164 -4.75 41.50 0.01
N ALA A 165 -3.93 42.13 0.85
CA ALA A 165 -4.41 43.02 1.92
C ALA A 165 -5.43 44.03 1.38
N GLY A 166 -6.55 44.17 2.08
CA GLY A 166 -7.73 44.88 1.61
C GLY A 166 -8.73 43.95 0.93
N ILE A 167 -9.55 44.49 0.04
CA ILE A 167 -10.61 43.73 -0.63
C ILE A 167 -10.11 43.28 -2.00
N THR A 168 -10.08 41.97 -2.22
CA THR A 168 -9.84 41.36 -3.54
C THR A 168 -11.11 40.66 -4.00
N ARG A 169 -11.44 40.76 -5.29
CA ARG A 169 -12.64 40.15 -5.89
C ARG A 169 -12.24 39.07 -6.88
N PHE A 170 -12.89 37.92 -6.79
CA PHE A 170 -12.68 36.78 -7.67
C PHE A 170 -14.00 36.34 -8.28
N ASN A 171 -13.97 35.93 -9.55
CA ASN A 171 -15.11 35.26 -10.18
C ASN A 171 -14.90 33.76 -9.98
N ILE A 172 -15.82 33.13 -9.27
CA ILE A 172 -15.75 31.72 -8.90
C ILE A 172 -17.07 31.07 -9.31
N ASP A 173 -17.02 29.87 -9.85
CA ASP A 173 -18.22 29.13 -10.24
C ASP A 173 -19.16 28.98 -9.04
N ALA A 174 -20.47 29.17 -9.25
CA ALA A 174 -21.48 29.01 -8.22
C ALA A 174 -21.46 27.59 -7.64
N GLY A 175 -21.52 27.47 -6.32
CA GLY A 175 -21.43 26.19 -5.62
C GLY A 175 -21.13 26.34 -4.14
N ALA A 176 -21.16 25.21 -3.43
CA ALA A 176 -20.71 25.11 -2.04
C ALA A 176 -19.24 24.67 -2.01
N TYR A 177 -18.39 25.42 -1.32
CA TYR A 177 -16.95 25.20 -1.23
C TYR A 177 -16.53 25.06 0.23
N ALA A 178 -15.68 24.07 0.51
CA ALA A 178 -14.83 24.09 1.69
C ALA A 178 -13.68 25.06 1.44
N VAL A 179 -13.31 25.84 2.46
CA VAL A 179 -12.30 26.90 2.34
C VAL A 179 -11.21 26.65 3.36
N THR A 180 -9.97 26.65 2.87
CA THR A 180 -8.78 26.48 3.71
C THR A 180 -7.71 27.49 3.28
N ALA A 181 -6.84 27.85 4.21
CA ALA A 181 -5.66 28.65 3.92
C ALA A 181 -4.51 28.12 4.76
N ALA A 182 -3.33 27.97 4.14
CA ALA A 182 -2.13 27.63 4.88
C ALA A 182 -1.71 28.80 5.78
N GLU A 183 -0.92 28.52 6.81
CA GLU A 183 -0.26 29.57 7.59
C GLU A 183 0.57 30.51 6.69
N LEU A 184 0.63 31.79 7.04
CA LEU A 184 1.60 32.69 6.43
C LEU A 184 2.97 32.43 7.06
N ARG A 185 4.00 32.29 6.24
CA ARG A 185 5.37 32.14 6.73
C ARG A 185 6.42 32.66 5.75
N THR A 186 7.56 33.12 6.27
CA THR A 186 8.74 33.43 5.43
C THR A 186 9.33 32.16 4.82
N ALA A 187 10.07 32.29 3.71
CA ALA A 187 10.74 31.15 3.07
C ALA A 187 11.80 30.49 3.99
N GLU A 188 12.34 31.29 4.91
CA GLU A 188 13.28 30.88 5.94
C GLU A 188 12.60 30.26 7.17
N GLY A 189 11.26 30.26 7.26
CA GLY A 189 10.51 29.68 8.38
C GLY A 189 10.56 30.49 9.70
N THR A 190 11.28 31.61 9.72
CA THR A 190 11.55 32.40 10.94
C THR A 190 10.38 33.22 11.43
N ILE A 191 9.47 33.66 10.55
CA ILE A 191 8.27 34.41 10.94
C ILE A 191 7.05 33.67 10.41
N ARG A 192 6.04 33.52 11.25
CA ARG A 192 4.83 32.72 10.97
C ARG A 192 3.59 33.40 11.54
N ALA A 193 2.45 33.22 10.90
CA ALA A 193 1.16 33.64 11.45
C ALA A 193 0.05 32.72 10.96
N ALA A 194 -0.72 32.16 11.90
CA ALA A 194 -1.89 31.38 11.56
C ALA A 194 -2.93 32.25 10.84
N VAL A 195 -3.51 31.71 9.77
CA VAL A 195 -4.59 32.36 9.02
C VAL A 195 -5.92 31.97 9.64
N GLN A 196 -6.77 32.97 9.88
CA GLN A 196 -8.08 32.80 10.48
C GLN A 196 -9.14 33.20 9.45
N LEU A 197 -9.98 32.24 9.10
CA LEU A 197 -11.12 32.45 8.20
C LEU A 197 -12.37 32.65 9.06
N ASN A 198 -13.21 33.64 8.70
CA ASN A 198 -14.50 33.81 9.37
C ASN A 198 -15.50 32.68 9.05
N ALA A 199 -15.26 31.93 7.97
CA ALA A 199 -16.02 30.77 7.55
C ALA A 199 -15.10 29.74 6.89
N SER A 200 -15.26 28.47 7.26
CA SER A 200 -14.58 27.32 6.62
C SER A 200 -15.40 26.73 5.46
N GLU A 201 -16.62 27.22 5.24
CA GLU A 201 -17.50 26.84 4.15
C GLU A 201 -18.16 28.08 3.55
N LEU A 202 -18.27 28.13 2.22
CA LEU A 202 -18.92 29.22 1.49
C LEU A 202 -19.90 28.67 0.46
N THR A 203 -21.06 29.32 0.33
CA THR A 203 -21.96 29.13 -0.81
C THR A 203 -21.86 30.33 -1.73
N ILE A 204 -21.35 30.12 -2.93
CA ILE A 204 -21.26 31.13 -3.99
C ILE A 204 -22.47 30.97 -4.89
N THR A 205 -23.24 32.04 -5.06
CA THR A 205 -24.45 32.03 -5.90
C THR A 205 -24.20 32.83 -7.18
N LYS A 206 -24.63 32.29 -8.32
CA LYS A 206 -24.49 32.93 -9.64
C LYS A 206 -24.99 34.38 -9.61
N GLY A 207 -24.18 35.31 -10.12
CA GLY A 207 -24.51 36.73 -10.21
C GLY A 207 -24.66 37.47 -8.87
N GLN A 208 -24.36 36.81 -7.75
CA GLN A 208 -24.38 37.41 -6.41
C GLN A 208 -22.96 37.58 -5.86
N LEU A 209 -22.82 38.51 -4.91
CA LEU A 209 -21.61 38.76 -4.17
C LEU A 209 -21.62 37.97 -2.86
N THR A 210 -20.65 37.08 -2.66
CA THR A 210 -20.35 36.39 -1.40
C THR A 210 -19.13 37.04 -0.73
N GLN A 211 -19.10 37.11 0.60
CA GLN A 211 -18.00 37.70 1.36
C GLN A 211 -17.26 36.65 2.19
N LEU A 212 -15.94 36.76 2.24
CA LEU A 212 -15.07 36.01 3.14
C LEU A 212 -14.09 36.97 3.80
N ASP A 213 -13.95 36.89 5.13
CA ASP A 213 -12.97 37.71 5.85
C ASP A 213 -11.80 36.84 6.28
N ILE A 214 -10.59 37.35 6.05
CA ILE A 214 -9.34 36.72 6.46
C ILE A 214 -8.66 37.63 7.48
N THR A 215 -8.43 37.11 8.67
CA THR A 215 -7.61 37.73 9.71
C THR A 215 -6.39 36.86 9.99
N PHE A 216 -5.42 37.41 10.72
CA PHE A 216 -4.21 36.70 11.10
C PHE A 216 -4.08 36.68 12.61
N ALA A 217 -3.58 35.57 13.13
CA ALA A 217 -3.07 35.54 14.49
C ALA A 217 -1.85 36.46 14.62
N GLN A 218 -1.40 36.66 15.86
CA GLN A 218 -0.17 37.39 16.11
C GLN A 218 1.01 36.69 15.42
N ALA A 219 1.90 37.48 14.80
CA ALA A 219 3.12 36.93 14.23
C ALA A 219 3.98 36.28 15.31
N GLU A 220 4.31 35.02 15.08
CA GLU A 220 5.24 34.23 15.86
C GLU A 220 6.60 34.25 15.19
N TYR A 221 7.63 34.30 16.01
CA TYR A 221 9.02 34.39 15.60
C TYR A 221 9.73 33.12 16.06
N SER A 222 10.63 32.61 15.24
CA SER A 222 11.40 31.40 15.54
C SER A 222 12.77 31.42 14.87
N THR A 223 13.71 30.69 15.45
CA THR A 223 15.02 30.43 14.81
C THR A 223 14.88 29.22 13.89
N THR A 224 15.60 29.23 12.77
CA THR A 224 15.68 28.09 11.84
C THR A 224 17.11 27.63 11.66
N LEU A 225 17.37 26.33 11.66
CA LEU A 225 18.68 25.75 11.39
C LEU A 225 18.62 24.90 10.11
N ASP A 226 19.53 25.16 9.17
CA ASP A 226 19.80 24.31 8.02
C ASP A 226 21.07 23.52 8.29
N LEU A 227 20.94 22.22 8.50
CA LEU A 227 22.04 21.30 8.80
C LEU A 227 22.46 20.55 7.54
N GLU A 228 23.76 20.40 7.34
CA GLU A 228 24.34 19.62 6.25
C GLU A 228 25.54 18.80 6.76
N VAL A 229 25.59 17.52 6.42
CA VAL A 229 26.81 16.71 6.56
C VAL A 229 27.48 16.68 5.20
N ASN A 230 28.66 17.28 5.06
CA ASN A 230 29.33 17.44 3.76
C ASN A 230 30.74 16.85 3.80
N LEU A 231 30.80 15.52 3.81
CA LEU A 231 32.05 14.76 3.72
C LEU A 231 32.27 14.32 2.27
N PRO A 232 33.53 14.27 1.77
CA PRO A 232 33.80 13.83 0.41
C PRO A 232 33.55 12.33 0.23
N ALA A 233 33.22 11.89 -0.98
CA ALA A 233 32.97 10.47 -1.32
C ALA A 233 34.11 9.50 -0.98
N THR A 234 35.33 10.01 -0.82
CA THR A 234 36.51 9.25 -0.41
C THR A 234 36.68 9.13 1.10
N HIS A 235 35.86 9.82 1.89
CA HIS A 235 35.94 9.78 3.36
C HIS A 235 35.42 8.45 3.90
N ALA A 236 36.06 7.90 4.93
CA ALA A 236 35.67 6.61 5.51
C ALA A 236 34.24 6.61 6.08
N LEU A 237 33.74 7.78 6.49
CA LEU A 237 32.38 7.96 7.02
C LEU A 237 31.35 8.38 5.96
N TYR A 238 31.68 8.35 4.66
CA TYR A 238 30.79 8.90 3.63
C TYR A 238 29.45 8.17 3.53
N ASN A 239 29.47 6.84 3.59
CA ASN A 239 28.27 5.99 3.54
C ASN A 239 27.74 5.61 4.92
N GLU A 240 28.27 6.23 5.98
CA GLU A 240 27.89 5.91 7.36
C GLU A 240 26.70 6.74 7.80
N ASP A 241 25.83 6.11 8.59
CA ASP A 241 24.73 6.76 9.29
C ASP A 241 25.27 7.48 10.53
N LEU A 242 25.15 8.81 10.56
CA LEU A 242 25.70 9.67 11.62
C LEU A 242 24.58 10.25 12.48
N SER A 243 24.70 10.05 13.79
CA SER A 243 23.79 10.64 14.79
C SER A 243 24.09 12.11 14.99
N VAL A 244 23.21 12.97 14.48
CA VAL A 244 23.26 14.43 14.59
C VAL A 244 22.30 14.89 15.68
N VAL A 245 22.84 15.41 16.78
CA VAL A 245 22.08 15.80 17.97
C VAL A 245 21.94 17.31 18.03
N TYR A 246 20.70 17.80 17.99
CA TYR A 246 20.35 19.18 18.29
C TYR A 246 20.07 19.35 19.79
N MET A 247 20.72 20.34 20.39
CA MET A 247 20.57 20.70 21.78
C MET A 247 20.19 22.17 21.92
N GLU A 248 19.26 22.43 22.83
CA GLU A 248 18.79 23.76 23.19
C GLU A 248 19.21 24.05 24.63
N ASN A 249 19.98 25.12 24.84
CA ASN A 249 20.49 25.51 26.16
C ASN A 249 21.21 24.37 26.90
N GLY A 250 21.91 23.50 26.15
CA GLY A 250 22.63 22.34 26.68
C GLY A 250 21.78 21.09 26.94
N VAL A 251 20.49 21.10 26.59
CA VAL A 251 19.59 19.96 26.71
C VAL A 251 19.29 19.39 25.33
N ALA A 252 19.55 18.10 25.11
CA ALA A 252 19.19 17.43 23.87
C ALA A 252 17.68 17.48 23.63
N LYS A 253 17.29 17.91 22.43
CA LYS A 253 15.88 18.03 22.03
C LYS A 253 15.52 17.07 20.91
N GLN A 254 16.40 16.94 19.93
CA GLN A 254 16.17 16.13 18.73
C GLN A 254 17.46 15.42 18.33
N CYS A 255 17.31 14.23 17.77
CA CYS A 255 18.39 13.42 17.22
C CYS A 255 17.98 12.95 15.83
N TYR A 256 18.89 13.06 14.87
CA TYR A 256 18.68 12.69 13.47
C TYR A 256 19.75 11.71 13.04
N THR A 257 19.38 10.78 12.17
CA THR A 257 20.38 10.01 11.42
C THR A 257 20.58 10.69 10.08
N MET A 258 21.81 11.11 9.79
CA MET A 258 22.18 11.76 8.53
C MET A 258 23.40 11.08 7.90
N ARG A 259 23.40 10.94 6.57
CA ARG A 259 24.56 10.54 5.77
C ARG A 259 25.22 11.75 5.12
N ALA A 260 26.46 11.58 4.67
CA ALA A 260 27.13 12.62 3.89
C ALA A 260 26.33 12.97 2.62
N GLY A 261 26.17 14.27 2.37
CA GLY A 261 25.35 14.84 1.29
C GLY A 261 23.91 15.16 1.68
N GLN A 262 23.41 14.67 2.83
CA GLN A 262 22.05 14.96 3.28
C GLN A 262 21.95 16.32 3.99
N LYS A 263 20.74 16.89 3.92
CA LYS A 263 20.38 18.15 4.56
C LYS A 263 19.16 17.96 5.45
N GLN A 264 19.13 18.65 6.58
CA GLN A 264 18.01 18.65 7.50
C GLN A 264 17.69 20.09 7.92
N ARG A 265 16.43 20.51 7.75
CA ARG A 265 15.96 21.82 8.25
C ARG A 265 15.21 21.64 9.56
N LEU A 266 15.52 22.49 10.54
CA LEU A 266 14.85 22.59 11.84
C LEU A 266 14.16 23.95 11.95
N GLU A 267 12.83 23.96 12.04
CA GLU A 267 12.03 25.18 12.20
C GLU A 267 11.37 25.21 13.59
N LEU A 268 10.68 26.32 13.91
CA LEU A 268 9.94 26.51 15.18
C LEU A 268 10.82 26.45 16.44
N LEU A 269 12.11 26.76 16.30
CA LEU A 269 13.02 26.81 17.45
C LEU A 269 12.83 28.12 18.23
N PRO A 270 13.17 28.17 19.53
CA PRO A 270 13.02 29.38 20.32
C PRO A 270 13.79 30.59 19.74
N VAL A 271 13.39 31.79 20.17
CA VAL A 271 13.99 33.07 19.75
C VAL A 271 14.98 33.65 20.76
N THR A 272 15.24 32.91 21.84
CA THR A 272 16.22 33.28 22.86
C THR A 272 16.89 32.02 23.40
N GLY A 273 18.15 32.14 23.76
CA GLY A 273 18.96 31.03 24.26
C GLY A 273 20.11 30.70 23.31
N ILE A 274 20.66 29.50 23.46
CA ILE A 274 21.79 29.00 22.68
C ILE A 274 21.39 27.66 22.06
N TYR A 275 21.67 27.50 20.78
CA TYR A 275 21.66 26.18 20.16
C TYR A 275 23.06 25.60 20.13
N SER A 276 23.14 24.27 20.12
CA SER A 276 24.32 23.55 19.72
C SER A 276 23.94 22.29 18.96
N VAL A 277 24.66 22.01 17.88
CA VAL A 277 24.49 20.81 17.05
C VAL A 277 25.81 20.07 17.05
N ARG A 278 25.77 18.78 17.32
CA ARG A 278 26.95 17.91 17.32
C ARG A 278 26.65 16.62 16.58
N ILE A 279 27.69 16.01 16.01
CA ILE A 279 27.63 14.63 15.54
C ILE A 279 28.27 13.76 16.61
N ASP A 280 27.63 12.67 16.99
CA ASP A 280 28.24 11.70 17.93
C ASP A 280 29.54 11.14 17.36
N ASP A 281 30.48 10.85 18.25
CA ASP A 281 31.76 10.26 17.90
C ASP A 281 31.59 8.91 17.21
N VAL A 282 32.41 8.64 16.19
CA VAL A 282 32.41 7.36 15.47
C VAL A 282 33.75 6.68 15.64
N LYS A 283 33.76 5.40 16.05
CA LYS A 283 34.98 4.58 16.08
C LYS A 283 34.88 3.50 15.02
N LEU A 284 35.58 3.68 13.89
CA LEU A 284 35.52 2.77 12.76
C LEU A 284 36.92 2.35 12.33
N ASN A 285 37.15 1.03 12.22
CA ASN A 285 38.40 0.45 11.74
C ASN A 285 39.65 0.99 12.48
N ASN A 286 39.56 1.08 13.81
CA ASN A 286 40.57 1.64 14.73
C ASN A 286 40.83 3.15 14.61
N ILE A 287 40.01 3.90 13.89
CA ILE A 287 40.06 5.37 13.87
C ILE A 287 38.89 5.93 14.65
N HIS A 288 39.17 6.80 15.62
CA HIS A 288 38.18 7.58 16.35
C HIS A 288 38.00 8.93 15.67
N TYR A 289 36.82 9.14 15.09
CA TYR A 289 36.39 10.36 14.43
C TYR A 289 35.57 11.21 15.40
N THR A 290 35.94 12.48 15.51
CA THR A 290 35.19 13.47 16.29
C THR A 290 34.88 14.69 15.44
N PHE A 291 33.73 15.32 15.67
CA PHE A 291 33.29 16.51 14.95
C PHE A 291 33.31 17.73 15.88
N ASP A 292 33.61 18.91 15.32
CA ASP A 292 33.48 20.16 16.08
C ASP A 292 32.00 20.47 16.35
N VAL A 293 31.68 20.87 17.58
CA VAL A 293 30.32 21.27 17.95
C VAL A 293 30.01 22.64 17.35
N ALA A 294 28.96 22.71 16.52
CA ALA A 294 28.45 23.98 16.00
C ALA A 294 27.52 24.61 17.03
N SER A 295 27.82 25.82 17.51
CA SER A 295 26.98 26.53 18.48
C SER A 295 26.68 27.96 18.03
N GLY A 296 25.51 28.46 18.39
CA GLY A 296 25.09 29.82 18.06
C GLY A 296 23.91 30.29 18.90
N ALA A 297 23.44 31.51 18.63
CA ALA A 297 22.31 32.09 19.34
C ALA A 297 20.98 31.63 18.72
N LEU A 298 20.00 31.38 19.58
CA LEU A 298 18.60 31.35 19.19
C LEU A 298 18.12 32.80 19.16
N ASP A 299 17.94 33.35 17.96
CA ASP A 299 17.87 34.79 17.74
C ASP A 299 16.92 35.21 16.60
N ASN A 300 15.99 34.32 16.23
CA ASN A 300 15.02 34.58 15.16
C ASN A 300 15.67 34.80 13.78
N GLN A 301 16.81 34.13 13.53
CA GLN A 301 17.46 34.09 12.22
C GLN A 301 17.55 32.67 11.68
N ILE A 302 17.92 32.56 10.41
CA ILE A 302 18.33 31.30 9.80
C ILE A 302 19.84 31.11 9.97
N HIS A 303 20.24 29.93 10.44
CA HIS A 303 21.65 29.56 10.57
C HIS A 303 21.95 28.34 9.69
N ASN A 304 22.97 28.44 8.86
CA ASN A 304 23.43 27.34 8.01
C ASN A 304 24.65 26.67 8.68
N ILE A 305 24.55 25.37 8.95
CA ILE A 305 25.56 24.58 9.66
C ILE A 305 25.99 23.44 8.74
N ALA A 306 27.26 23.41 8.38
CA ALA A 306 27.84 22.36 7.55
C ALA A 306 29.01 21.67 8.25
N PHE A 307 28.86 20.37 8.51
CA PHE A 307 29.93 19.52 9.02
C PHE A 307 30.79 19.03 7.85
N THR A 308 31.94 19.68 7.66
CA THR A 308 32.80 19.47 6.47
C THR A 308 34.09 18.68 6.76
N ASN A 309 34.48 18.58 8.03
CA ASN A 309 35.74 17.92 8.44
C ASN A 309 35.54 17.14 9.74
N THR A 310 36.42 16.16 9.95
CA THR A 310 36.52 15.37 11.19
C THR A 310 37.94 15.45 11.73
N HIS A 311 38.10 15.45 13.06
CA HIS A 311 39.38 15.10 13.67
C HIS A 311 39.49 13.58 13.77
N GLN A 312 40.66 13.04 13.46
CA GLN A 312 40.91 11.60 13.43
C GLN A 312 42.01 11.25 14.41
N ASN A 313 41.75 10.30 15.30
CA ASN A 313 42.74 9.74 16.21
C ASN A 313 42.92 8.25 15.95
N ASP A 314 44.15 7.83 15.67
CA ASP A 314 44.48 6.43 15.39
C ASP A 314 44.65 5.64 16.71
N GLU A 315 43.76 4.68 16.93
CA GLU A 315 43.72 3.83 18.12
C GLU A 315 44.33 2.42 17.86
N SER A 316 45.05 2.23 16.74
CA SER A 316 45.62 0.94 16.31
C SER A 316 46.60 0.32 17.31
N GLN A 317 47.21 1.08 18.21
CA GLN A 317 48.10 0.53 19.26
C GLN A 317 47.37 -0.41 20.25
N SER A 318 46.04 -0.40 20.23
CA SER A 318 45.16 -1.29 21.02
C SER A 318 44.84 -2.62 20.30
N ALA A 319 45.08 -2.69 18.99
CA ALA A 319 44.79 -3.86 18.15
C ALA A 319 45.92 -4.89 18.24
N SER A 320 45.57 -6.18 18.33
CA SER A 320 46.59 -7.24 18.51
C SER A 320 46.21 -8.60 17.94
N THR A 321 45.09 -8.68 17.23
CA THR A 321 44.51 -9.95 16.82
C THR A 321 44.04 -9.90 15.38
N LYS A 322 44.52 -10.85 14.57
CA LYS A 322 44.12 -11.02 13.18
C LYS A 322 42.87 -11.86 13.08
N LEU A 323 41.91 -11.40 12.28
CA LEU A 323 40.72 -12.14 11.91
C LEU A 323 40.93 -12.86 10.58
N THR A 324 40.56 -14.13 10.52
CA THR A 324 40.37 -14.84 9.25
C THR A 324 38.87 -14.97 8.99
N ILE A 325 38.39 -14.53 7.84
CA ILE A 325 37.01 -14.73 7.40
C ILE A 325 37.02 -15.92 6.44
N SER A 326 36.34 -17.00 6.82
CA SER A 326 36.21 -18.23 6.04
C SER A 326 34.81 -18.26 5.44
N ILE A 327 34.72 -18.10 4.13
CA ILE A 327 33.46 -18.05 3.39
C ILE A 327 33.22 -19.41 2.75
N ASP A 328 32.07 -20.01 3.05
CA ASP A 328 31.49 -21.13 2.33
C ASP A 328 30.26 -20.64 1.58
N ALA A 329 30.14 -20.98 0.31
CA ALA A 329 29.05 -20.50 -0.54
C ALA A 329 28.49 -21.67 -1.36
N GLU A 330 27.18 -21.90 -1.27
CA GLU A 330 26.50 -22.97 -2.01
C GLU A 330 26.77 -22.85 -3.53
N LYS A 331 26.86 -21.60 -4.02
CA LYS A 331 27.21 -21.26 -5.40
C LYS A 331 28.08 -20.01 -5.42
N THR A 332 28.92 -19.89 -6.45
CA THR A 332 29.65 -18.64 -6.72
C THR A 332 28.71 -17.63 -7.37
N VAL A 333 28.62 -16.43 -6.78
CA VAL A 333 27.80 -15.31 -7.26
C VAL A 333 28.72 -14.15 -7.62
N ALA A 334 28.44 -13.47 -8.74
CA ALA A 334 29.21 -12.32 -9.20
C ALA A 334 28.77 -11.02 -8.48
N SER A 335 28.73 -11.06 -7.15
CA SER A 335 28.50 -9.91 -6.28
C SER A 335 29.38 -9.99 -5.02
N THR A 336 29.27 -8.98 -4.17
CA THR A 336 30.00 -8.83 -2.92
C THR A 336 29.05 -8.53 -1.78
N PHE A 337 29.47 -8.81 -0.55
CA PHE A 337 28.73 -8.43 0.65
C PHE A 337 29.67 -7.73 1.64
N SER A 338 29.08 -7.17 2.70
CA SER A 338 29.82 -6.55 3.80
C SER A 338 29.49 -7.21 5.14
N LEU A 339 30.45 -7.16 6.06
CA LEU A 339 30.27 -7.55 7.46
C LEU A 339 30.64 -6.38 8.36
N ARG A 340 29.84 -6.12 9.39
CA ARG A 340 30.14 -5.13 10.42
C ARG A 340 30.24 -5.80 11.78
N LEU A 341 31.31 -5.52 12.51
CA LEU A 341 31.48 -5.94 13.90
C LEU A 341 31.25 -4.72 14.78
N VAL A 342 30.40 -4.83 15.80
CA VAL A 342 30.02 -3.70 16.68
C VAL A 342 30.12 -4.16 18.14
N ASP A 343 30.85 -3.41 18.97
CA ASP A 343 30.85 -3.65 20.43
C ASP A 343 29.67 -2.96 21.14
N ASP A 344 29.44 -3.30 22.40
CA ASP A 344 28.30 -2.79 23.20
C ASP A 344 28.62 -1.52 23.99
N SER A 345 29.73 -0.83 23.67
CA SER A 345 30.15 0.35 24.40
C SER A 345 29.29 1.58 24.05
N THR A 346 29.29 2.60 24.90
CA THR A 346 28.52 3.85 24.68
C THR A 346 28.92 4.61 23.41
N THR A 347 30.15 4.40 22.94
CA THR A 347 30.63 4.87 21.64
C THR A 347 31.18 3.65 20.92
N PRO A 348 30.32 2.89 20.23
CA PRO A 348 30.65 1.56 19.77
C PRO A 348 31.91 1.55 18.92
N ARG A 349 32.84 0.64 19.24
CA ARG A 349 33.94 0.34 18.32
C ARG A 349 33.41 -0.57 17.22
N GLN A 350 33.66 -0.16 15.99
CA GLN A 350 33.15 -0.83 14.81
C GLN A 350 34.27 -1.25 13.87
N TYR A 351 34.10 -2.39 13.21
CA TYR A 351 34.90 -2.80 12.07
C TYR A 351 34.00 -3.11 10.91
N LEU A 352 34.27 -2.49 9.76
CA LEU A 352 33.54 -2.71 8.53
C LEU A 352 34.46 -3.37 7.52
N PHE A 353 34.04 -4.56 7.06
CA PHE A 353 34.69 -5.31 5.99
C PHE A 353 33.77 -5.28 4.77
N THR A 354 34.15 -4.54 3.73
CA THR A 354 33.38 -4.41 2.49
C THR A 354 33.96 -5.30 1.38
N ASP A 355 33.22 -5.39 0.26
CA ASP A 355 33.68 -6.00 -0.99
C ASP A 355 34.09 -7.48 -0.84
N LEU A 356 33.48 -8.19 0.13
CA LEU A 356 33.74 -9.61 0.34
C LEU A 356 33.08 -10.41 -0.78
N ALA A 357 33.89 -11.10 -1.59
CA ALA A 357 33.38 -11.85 -2.73
C ALA A 357 32.47 -13.01 -2.30
N MET A 358 31.32 -13.16 -2.96
CA MET A 358 30.37 -14.26 -2.72
C MET A 358 30.83 -15.57 -3.38
N LYS A 359 31.93 -16.13 -2.87
CA LYS A 359 32.51 -17.41 -3.30
C LYS A 359 33.29 -18.06 -2.16
N ALA A 360 33.40 -19.39 -2.23
CA ALA A 360 34.22 -20.16 -1.29
C ALA A 360 35.66 -19.61 -1.25
N SER A 361 36.08 -19.09 -0.09
CA SER A 361 37.36 -18.42 0.08
C SER A 361 37.75 -18.26 1.54
N SER A 362 39.01 -17.93 1.78
CA SER A 362 39.51 -17.56 3.11
C SER A 362 40.39 -16.33 2.95
N LEU A 363 40.08 -15.29 3.72
CA LEU A 363 40.80 -14.01 3.68
C LEU A 363 41.14 -13.51 5.08
N THR A 364 42.23 -12.77 5.18
CA THR A 364 42.67 -12.13 6.43
C THR A 364 42.71 -10.62 6.17
N PRO A 365 41.68 -9.85 6.61
CA PRO A 365 41.69 -8.39 6.47
C PRO A 365 42.94 -7.77 7.09
N SER A 366 43.34 -6.61 6.57
CA SER A 366 44.53 -5.89 7.08
C SER A 366 44.31 -5.22 8.43
N VAL A 367 43.05 -4.91 8.77
CA VAL A 367 42.69 -4.28 10.05
C VAL A 367 42.77 -5.34 11.15
N GLU A 368 43.57 -5.07 12.19
CA GLU A 368 43.62 -5.91 13.38
C GLU A 368 42.53 -5.51 14.38
N LEU A 369 41.99 -6.48 15.09
CA LEU A 369 40.95 -6.26 16.09
C LEU A 369 41.56 -5.95 17.46
N ALA A 370 41.00 -4.94 18.12
CA ALA A 370 41.19 -4.66 19.53
C ALA A 370 40.42 -5.67 20.40
N PRO A 371 40.93 -6.03 21.59
CA PRO A 371 40.22 -6.91 22.50
C PRO A 371 38.83 -6.37 22.85
N GLY A 372 37.83 -7.24 22.89
CA GLY A 372 36.44 -6.86 23.09
C GLY A 372 35.46 -7.98 22.75
N LEU A 373 34.18 -7.70 22.94
CA LEU A 373 33.08 -8.57 22.53
C LEU A 373 32.30 -7.84 21.44
N TYR A 374 32.22 -8.45 20.25
CA TYR A 374 31.59 -7.82 19.09
C TYR A 374 30.40 -8.63 18.62
N GLN A 375 29.27 -7.96 18.42
CA GLN A 375 28.17 -8.49 17.61
C GLN A 375 28.52 -8.35 16.14
N ILE A 376 28.10 -9.34 15.34
CA ILE A 376 28.36 -9.38 13.91
C ILE A 376 27.06 -9.12 13.18
N GLU A 377 27.05 -8.04 12.41
CA GLU A 377 25.98 -7.64 11.53
C GLU A 377 26.33 -8.05 10.09
N SER A 378 25.38 -8.70 9.44
CA SER A 378 25.44 -9.10 8.04
C SER A 378 24.10 -8.85 7.40
N ALA A 379 24.13 -8.22 6.22
CA ALA A 379 22.93 -7.98 5.43
C ALA A 379 22.72 -9.08 4.39
N THR A 380 21.46 -9.38 4.09
CA THR A 380 21.07 -10.18 2.93
C THR A 380 21.39 -9.41 1.64
N VAL A 381 21.86 -10.13 0.62
CA VAL A 381 22.17 -9.57 -0.71
C VAL A 381 21.10 -9.98 -1.72
N ILE A 382 20.69 -9.09 -2.62
CA ILE A 382 19.80 -9.41 -3.73
C ILE A 382 20.56 -9.26 -5.03
N HIS A 383 20.78 -10.37 -5.75
CA HIS A 383 21.50 -10.33 -7.02
C HIS A 383 20.67 -11.01 -8.11
N ASN A 384 20.37 -10.27 -9.18
CA ASN A 384 19.50 -10.70 -10.29
C ASN A 384 18.11 -11.19 -9.82
N GLY A 385 17.53 -10.52 -8.82
CA GLY A 385 16.25 -10.89 -8.23
C GLY A 385 16.29 -12.08 -7.27
N ILE A 386 17.46 -12.68 -7.02
CA ILE A 386 17.61 -13.79 -6.08
C ILE A 386 18.15 -13.27 -4.75
N VAL A 387 17.51 -13.67 -3.67
CA VAL A 387 17.91 -13.38 -2.29
C VAL A 387 19.03 -14.33 -1.87
N TYR A 388 20.11 -13.81 -1.30
CA TYR A 388 21.22 -14.58 -0.75
C TYR A 388 21.41 -14.24 0.73
N TYR A 389 21.22 -15.25 1.57
CA TYR A 389 21.40 -15.13 3.01
C TYR A 389 22.87 -15.26 3.38
N ILE A 390 23.36 -14.30 4.16
CA ILE A 390 24.73 -14.27 4.68
C ILE A 390 24.67 -14.61 6.16
N ASP A 391 24.97 -15.85 6.51
CA ASP A 391 24.95 -16.32 7.90
C ASP A 391 26.35 -16.35 8.47
N VAL A 392 26.50 -15.89 9.71
CA VAL A 392 27.78 -15.81 10.40
C VAL A 392 27.79 -16.69 11.65
N ALA A 393 28.90 -17.39 11.88
CA ALA A 393 29.09 -18.22 13.06
C ALA A 393 30.52 -18.04 13.62
N PRO A 394 30.66 -17.68 14.92
CA PRO A 394 29.59 -17.32 15.87
C PRO A 394 28.98 -15.93 15.55
N GLN A 395 27.74 -15.65 16.00
CA GLN A 395 27.11 -14.32 15.88
C GLN A 395 27.76 -13.26 16.79
N THR A 396 28.40 -13.71 17.86
CA THR A 396 29.20 -12.86 18.75
C THR A 396 30.65 -13.34 18.74
N LEU A 397 31.58 -12.43 18.49
CA LEU A 397 33.01 -12.70 18.44
C LEU A 397 33.70 -12.12 19.68
N SER A 398 34.25 -12.99 20.52
CA SER A 398 35.14 -12.59 21.61
C SER A 398 36.57 -12.49 21.10
N VAL A 399 37.15 -11.30 21.20
CA VAL A 399 38.51 -11.00 20.75
C VAL A 399 39.41 -10.90 21.96
N GLU A 400 40.33 -11.86 22.07
CA GLU A 400 41.42 -11.83 23.04
C GLU A 400 42.73 -11.46 22.33
N LYS A 401 43.69 -10.93 23.10
CA LYS A 401 44.98 -10.44 22.58
C LYS A 401 45.86 -11.58 22.06
N ASN A 402 46.39 -11.43 20.83
CA ASN A 402 47.30 -12.36 20.16
C ASN A 402 46.72 -13.77 19.89
N THR A 403 45.39 -13.90 19.83
CA THR A 403 44.72 -15.18 19.52
C THR A 403 44.32 -15.19 18.06
N ALA A 404 44.57 -16.28 17.32
CA ALA A 404 44.07 -16.39 15.95
C ALA A 404 42.55 -16.61 15.96
N LEU A 405 41.80 -15.76 15.25
CA LEU A 405 40.35 -15.86 15.16
C LEU A 405 39.91 -16.27 13.76
N THR A 406 38.87 -17.09 13.68
CA THR A 406 38.19 -17.43 12.43
C THR A 406 36.70 -17.16 12.58
N LEU A 407 36.16 -16.38 11.64
CA LEU A 407 34.73 -16.17 11.47
C LEU A 407 34.27 -17.01 10.28
N ALA A 408 33.34 -17.93 10.52
CA ALA A 408 32.72 -18.71 9.45
C ALA A 408 31.53 -17.93 8.89
N VAL A 409 31.48 -17.82 7.56
CA VAL A 409 30.38 -17.21 6.81
C VAL A 409 29.81 -18.26 5.87
N THR A 410 28.50 -18.45 5.89
CA THR A 410 27.78 -19.33 4.95
C THR A 410 26.88 -18.49 4.08
N ILE A 411 26.98 -18.67 2.76
CA ILE A 411 26.13 -18.01 1.77
C ILE A 411 25.15 -19.03 1.20
N THR A 412 23.87 -18.79 1.47
CA THR A 412 22.77 -19.68 1.08
C THR A 412 21.88 -19.00 0.04
N GLU A 413 21.58 -19.69 -1.07
CA GLU A 413 20.62 -19.20 -2.06
C GLU A 413 19.19 -19.32 -1.52
N GLY A 414 18.45 -18.21 -1.56
CA GLY A 414 17.07 -18.08 -1.11
C GLY A 414 16.07 -17.93 -2.26
N ALA A 415 15.02 -17.15 -2.01
CA ALA A 415 13.92 -16.96 -2.96
C ALA A 415 14.34 -16.18 -4.21
N ASN A 416 13.74 -16.53 -5.36
CA ASN A 416 13.74 -15.67 -6.54
C ASN A 416 12.47 -14.80 -6.53
N LEU A 417 12.66 -13.48 -6.43
CA LEU A 417 11.58 -12.49 -6.32
C LEU A 417 10.90 -12.20 -7.67
N ARG A 418 11.49 -12.63 -8.79
CA ARG A 418 10.91 -12.47 -10.13
C ARG A 418 9.86 -13.56 -10.40
N VAL A 419 8.70 -13.40 -9.79
CA VAL A 419 7.54 -14.29 -9.96
C VAL A 419 6.84 -13.97 -11.28
N LYS A 420 6.57 -14.99 -12.10
CA LYS A 420 5.96 -14.80 -13.43
C LYS A 420 4.63 -14.02 -13.34
N GLY A 421 4.43 -13.07 -14.24
CA GLY A 421 3.25 -12.20 -14.28
C GLY A 421 3.34 -10.97 -13.36
N PHE A 422 4.21 -10.97 -12.37
CA PHE A 422 4.50 -9.79 -11.54
C PHE A 422 5.71 -9.01 -12.11
N PRO A 423 5.82 -7.71 -11.81
CA PRO A 423 6.95 -6.90 -12.25
C PRO A 423 8.25 -7.21 -11.47
N ASP A 424 9.37 -6.66 -11.93
CA ASP A 424 10.73 -6.85 -11.38
C ASP A 424 11.09 -5.90 -10.21
N PHE A 425 10.07 -5.42 -9.51
CA PHE A 425 10.17 -4.55 -8.35
C PHE A 425 9.11 -4.94 -7.31
N LEU A 426 9.30 -4.54 -6.04
CA LEU A 426 8.33 -4.77 -4.97
C LEU A 426 7.01 -4.11 -5.36
N SER A 427 5.99 -4.93 -5.63
CA SER A 427 4.73 -4.44 -6.17
C SER A 427 3.59 -4.53 -5.17
N PHE A 428 2.52 -3.79 -5.44
CA PHE A 428 1.32 -3.76 -4.61
C PHE A 428 0.09 -4.07 -5.45
N GLY A 429 -0.88 -4.72 -4.82
CA GLY A 429 -2.16 -5.07 -5.42
C GLY A 429 -3.35 -4.75 -4.53
N GLY A 430 -4.56 -4.84 -5.09
CA GLY A 430 -5.79 -4.49 -4.37
C GLY A 430 -6.95 -5.47 -4.56
N CYS A 431 -7.78 -5.62 -3.53
CA CYS A 431 -9.06 -6.33 -3.63
C CYS A 431 -10.05 -5.57 -4.52
N ALA A 432 -10.67 -6.25 -5.48
CA ALA A 432 -11.72 -5.70 -6.33
C ALA A 432 -13.09 -6.26 -5.94
N ASN A 433 -14.05 -5.36 -5.71
CA ASN A 433 -15.44 -5.72 -5.41
C ASN A 433 -16.37 -5.69 -6.64
N MET A 434 -15.81 -5.49 -7.85
CA MET A 434 -16.52 -5.36 -9.13
C MET A 434 -17.42 -4.12 -9.22
N SER A 435 -17.16 -3.09 -8.40
CA SER A 435 -17.80 -1.78 -8.56
C SER A 435 -17.28 -1.10 -9.83
N PRO A 436 -18.11 -0.32 -10.56
CA PRO A 436 -17.66 0.50 -11.69
C PRO A 436 -16.49 1.44 -11.35
N SER A 437 -16.42 1.93 -10.10
CA SER A 437 -15.32 2.80 -9.66
C SER A 437 -13.97 2.10 -9.52
N ASN A 438 -13.94 0.77 -9.45
CA ASN A 438 -12.69 0.02 -9.20
C ASN A 438 -11.63 0.29 -10.25
N VAL A 439 -12.00 0.42 -11.53
CA VAL A 439 -11.01 0.65 -12.61
C VAL A 439 -10.28 1.98 -12.38
N ASP A 440 -11.02 3.04 -12.04
CA ASP A 440 -10.42 4.35 -11.76
C ASP A 440 -9.59 4.33 -10.47
N ASP A 441 -10.14 3.77 -9.38
CA ASP A 441 -9.44 3.65 -8.09
C ASP A 441 -8.11 2.87 -8.23
N LEU A 442 -8.13 1.74 -8.95
CA LEU A 442 -6.95 0.89 -9.15
C LEU A 442 -5.93 1.55 -10.09
N ALA A 443 -6.39 2.27 -11.11
CA ALA A 443 -5.52 3.02 -12.02
C ALA A 443 -4.84 4.19 -11.32
N GLU A 444 -5.57 4.96 -10.49
CA GLU A 444 -5.02 6.04 -9.67
C GLU A 444 -3.90 5.52 -8.75
N ALA A 445 -4.09 4.34 -8.15
CA ALA A 445 -3.10 3.70 -7.29
C ALA A 445 -1.89 3.11 -8.03
N ARG A 446 -1.95 2.99 -9.37
CA ARG A 446 -0.93 2.33 -10.21
C ARG A 446 -0.53 0.93 -9.70
N ILE A 447 -1.51 0.16 -9.24
CA ILE A 447 -1.34 -1.24 -8.79
C ILE A 447 -0.80 -2.14 -9.91
N SER A 448 -0.06 -3.18 -9.52
CA SER A 448 0.47 -4.19 -10.45
C SER A 448 -0.36 -5.47 -10.49
N SER A 449 -1.29 -5.63 -9.55
CA SER A 449 -2.26 -6.73 -9.57
C SER A 449 -3.55 -6.36 -8.85
N LEU A 450 -4.63 -7.05 -9.18
CA LEU A 450 -5.89 -6.97 -8.45
C LEU A 450 -6.39 -8.38 -8.15
N PHE A 451 -7.20 -8.56 -7.11
CA PHE A 451 -7.73 -9.89 -6.79
C PHE A 451 -9.21 -9.93 -6.46
N LYS A 452 -9.79 -11.12 -6.66
CA LYS A 452 -11.17 -11.45 -6.29
C LYS A 452 -11.31 -12.94 -6.00
N TYR A 453 -12.27 -13.29 -5.13
CA TYR A 453 -12.65 -14.67 -4.88
C TYR A 453 -13.43 -15.26 -6.06
N SER A 454 -13.05 -16.48 -6.45
CA SER A 454 -13.73 -17.32 -7.45
C SER A 454 -15.04 -17.86 -6.89
N GLY A 455 -15.99 -18.15 -7.78
CA GLY A 455 -17.29 -18.69 -7.39
C GLY A 455 -18.42 -17.66 -7.21
N ASP A 456 -19.62 -18.17 -6.92
CA ASP A 456 -20.81 -17.36 -6.59
C ASP A 456 -20.78 -16.95 -5.11
N ASP A 457 -20.40 -17.90 -4.24
CA ASP A 457 -20.33 -17.70 -2.79
C ASP A 457 -18.94 -17.29 -2.28
N GLY A 458 -17.90 -17.33 -3.14
CA GLY A 458 -16.52 -17.06 -2.75
C GLY A 458 -15.89 -18.14 -1.86
N MET A 459 -16.56 -19.29 -1.72
CA MET A 459 -16.22 -20.40 -0.82
C MET A 459 -16.04 -21.73 -1.57
N GLY A 460 -15.89 -21.66 -2.90
CA GLY A 460 -15.63 -22.82 -3.76
C GLY A 460 -16.88 -23.56 -4.25
N ASP A 461 -18.08 -23.07 -3.93
CA ASP A 461 -19.37 -23.59 -4.40
C ASP A 461 -19.51 -25.12 -4.27
N ALA A 462 -19.13 -25.67 -3.11
CA ALA A 462 -18.87 -27.09 -2.90
C ALA A 462 -20.12 -28.02 -2.95
N SER A 463 -21.27 -27.53 -3.39
CA SER A 463 -22.54 -28.29 -3.41
C SER A 463 -23.09 -28.56 -4.81
N ALA A 464 -22.53 -27.93 -5.85
CA ALA A 464 -22.98 -28.11 -7.23
C ALA A 464 -21.91 -27.68 -8.24
N TYR A 465 -22.11 -28.07 -9.49
CA TYR A 465 -21.38 -27.47 -10.61
C TYR A 465 -21.84 -26.02 -10.80
N LEU A 466 -20.88 -25.09 -10.79
CA LEU A 466 -21.12 -23.67 -10.91
C LEU A 466 -21.51 -23.29 -12.35
N ASP A 467 -22.59 -22.53 -12.51
CA ASP A 467 -22.92 -21.91 -13.79
C ASP A 467 -21.76 -21.00 -14.25
N PRO A 468 -21.18 -21.19 -15.45
CA PRO A 468 -20.15 -20.32 -16.00
C PRO A 468 -20.42 -18.81 -15.89
N ALA A 469 -21.69 -18.39 -15.95
CA ALA A 469 -22.04 -16.97 -15.85
C ALA A 469 -21.78 -16.35 -14.46
N LYS A 470 -21.69 -17.19 -13.43
CA LYS A 470 -21.44 -16.80 -12.04
C LYS A 470 -19.96 -16.73 -11.69
N GLU A 471 -19.08 -17.38 -12.45
CA GLU A 471 -17.64 -17.34 -12.24
C GLU A 471 -17.05 -15.96 -12.66
N PRO A 472 -16.43 -15.19 -11.75
CA PRO A 472 -15.94 -13.85 -12.07
C PRO A 472 -14.61 -13.79 -12.84
N THR A 473 -13.94 -14.92 -13.12
CA THR A 473 -12.60 -14.97 -13.75
C THR A 473 -12.46 -14.10 -15.01
N THR A 474 -13.36 -14.22 -15.99
CA THR A 474 -13.22 -13.40 -17.22
C THR A 474 -13.45 -11.91 -16.98
N LYS A 475 -14.34 -11.57 -16.02
CA LYS A 475 -14.64 -10.18 -15.66
C LYS A 475 -13.46 -9.53 -14.93
N ILE A 476 -12.77 -10.27 -14.06
CA ILE A 476 -11.61 -9.74 -13.35
C ILE A 476 -10.42 -9.54 -14.29
N ILE A 477 -10.25 -10.43 -15.28
CA ILE A 477 -9.22 -10.29 -16.32
C ILE A 477 -9.50 -9.06 -17.16
N GLN A 478 -10.75 -8.84 -17.56
CA GLN A 478 -11.14 -7.63 -18.30
C GLN A 478 -10.88 -6.37 -17.47
N MET A 479 -11.24 -6.35 -16.18
CA MET A 479 -10.96 -5.22 -15.31
C MET A 479 -9.45 -4.92 -15.22
N ALA A 480 -8.60 -5.94 -15.09
CA ALA A 480 -7.15 -5.74 -15.08
C ALA A 480 -6.64 -5.11 -16.38
N ARG A 481 -7.18 -5.54 -17.53
CA ARG A 481 -6.87 -4.94 -18.84
C ARG A 481 -7.35 -3.50 -18.94
N ASP A 482 -8.53 -3.19 -18.41
CA ASP A 482 -9.07 -1.83 -18.42
C ASP A 482 -8.22 -0.89 -17.56
N VAL A 483 -7.70 -1.38 -16.42
CA VAL A 483 -6.71 -0.63 -15.61
C VAL A 483 -5.41 -0.45 -16.37
N ALA A 484 -4.86 -1.53 -16.97
CA ALA A 484 -3.63 -1.49 -17.74
C ALA A 484 -3.71 -0.52 -18.93
N ALA A 485 -4.86 -0.45 -19.60
CA ALA A 485 -5.11 0.48 -20.70
C ALA A 485 -5.09 1.96 -20.25
N LYS A 486 -5.45 2.24 -18.99
CA LYS A 486 -5.41 3.60 -18.42
C LYS A 486 -4.02 4.01 -17.94
N THR A 487 -3.28 3.08 -17.34
CA THR A 487 -1.97 3.38 -16.74
C THR A 487 -0.80 3.19 -17.70
N GLY A 488 -0.96 2.33 -18.72
CA GLY A 488 0.13 1.83 -19.55
C GLY A 488 1.01 0.77 -18.85
N ASP A 489 0.70 0.44 -17.61
CA ASP A 489 1.41 -0.57 -16.81
C ASP A 489 0.71 -1.94 -16.94
N SER A 490 1.45 -3.05 -16.91
CA SER A 490 0.85 -4.39 -16.85
C SER A 490 0.20 -4.64 -15.49
N VAL A 491 -1.01 -5.22 -15.51
CA VAL A 491 -1.77 -5.56 -14.30
C VAL A 491 -2.15 -7.04 -14.32
N LEU A 492 -1.72 -7.80 -13.31
CA LEU A 492 -2.05 -9.21 -13.18
C LEU A 492 -3.38 -9.40 -12.43
N PRO A 493 -4.41 -10.01 -13.02
CA PRO A 493 -5.60 -10.44 -12.28
C PRO A 493 -5.28 -11.71 -11.47
N VAL A 494 -5.66 -11.74 -10.19
CA VAL A 494 -5.45 -12.87 -9.29
C VAL A 494 -6.78 -13.38 -8.74
N MET A 495 -7.02 -14.68 -8.88
CA MET A 495 -8.19 -15.35 -8.32
C MET A 495 -7.84 -16.00 -6.99
N VAL A 496 -8.71 -15.88 -6.00
CA VAL A 496 -8.65 -16.69 -4.77
C VAL A 496 -9.64 -17.82 -4.90
N SER A 497 -9.19 -19.08 -4.82
CA SER A 497 -10.05 -20.24 -5.10
C SER A 497 -9.97 -21.29 -4.00
N TYR A 498 -11.14 -21.77 -3.56
CA TYR A 498 -11.26 -22.89 -2.63
C TYR A 498 -11.59 -24.16 -3.41
N THR A 499 -10.65 -25.09 -3.48
CA THR A 499 -10.91 -26.50 -3.81
C THR A 499 -11.30 -27.32 -2.57
N CYS A 500 -11.05 -26.79 -1.37
CA CYS A 500 -11.56 -27.24 -0.08
C CYS A 500 -11.54 -26.06 0.90
N ASN A 501 -12.72 -25.64 1.37
CA ASN A 501 -12.86 -24.49 2.27
C ASN A 501 -12.86 -24.94 3.73
N LEU A 502 -11.77 -24.68 4.45
CA LEU A 502 -11.67 -24.95 5.89
C LEU A 502 -11.88 -23.70 6.76
N SER A 503 -12.25 -22.58 6.18
CA SER A 503 -12.66 -21.40 6.94
C SER A 503 -13.82 -21.76 7.87
N LEU A 504 -13.85 -21.13 9.04
CA LEU A 504 -14.81 -21.39 10.14
C LEU A 504 -14.58 -22.69 10.94
N GLY A 505 -13.55 -23.49 10.61
CA GLY A 505 -13.01 -24.52 11.51
C GLY A 505 -13.73 -25.87 11.52
N ASP A 506 -14.63 -26.16 10.57
CA ASP A 506 -15.26 -27.48 10.42
C ASP A 506 -14.36 -28.47 9.64
N VAL A 507 -13.15 -28.68 10.14
CA VAL A 507 -12.06 -29.34 9.41
C VAL A 507 -12.37 -30.80 9.09
N GLU A 508 -12.70 -31.60 10.10
CA GLU A 508 -12.84 -33.06 9.96
C GLU A 508 -14.02 -33.46 9.06
N ASN A 509 -15.13 -32.68 9.06
CA ASN A 509 -16.29 -33.00 8.22
C ASN A 509 -16.10 -32.58 6.76
N ILE A 510 -15.31 -31.53 6.50
CA ILE A 510 -15.12 -31.01 5.14
C ILE A 510 -14.00 -31.76 4.41
N ILE A 511 -12.90 -32.07 5.10
CA ILE A 511 -11.71 -32.66 4.47
C ILE A 511 -11.92 -34.11 3.99
N ASP A 512 -12.90 -34.81 4.56
CA ASP A 512 -13.21 -36.20 4.20
C ASP A 512 -14.40 -36.32 3.23
N ASP A 513 -14.94 -35.22 2.70
CA ASP A 513 -16.13 -35.21 1.85
C ASP A 513 -15.79 -35.31 0.34
N PRO A 514 -15.94 -36.50 -0.28
CA PRO A 514 -15.62 -36.67 -1.70
C PRO A 514 -16.56 -35.94 -2.65
N GLU A 515 -17.80 -35.63 -2.23
CA GLU A 515 -18.77 -34.91 -3.07
C GLU A 515 -18.40 -33.43 -3.15
N ARG A 516 -18.05 -32.82 -2.01
CA ARG A 516 -17.51 -31.46 -1.96
C ARG A 516 -16.26 -31.31 -2.81
N HIS A 517 -15.30 -32.22 -2.65
CA HIS A 517 -14.09 -32.22 -3.46
C HIS A 517 -14.38 -32.29 -4.96
N GLN A 518 -15.35 -33.12 -5.37
CA GLN A 518 -15.72 -33.25 -6.77
C GLN A 518 -16.22 -31.92 -7.34
N PHE A 519 -17.13 -31.24 -6.64
CA PHE A 519 -17.68 -29.97 -7.11
C PHE A 519 -16.65 -28.85 -7.09
N SER A 520 -15.90 -28.69 -6.00
CA SER A 520 -14.89 -27.63 -5.90
C SER A 520 -13.73 -27.84 -6.87
N PHE A 521 -13.30 -29.09 -7.15
CA PHE A 521 -12.36 -29.35 -8.25
C PHE A 521 -12.94 -28.98 -9.61
N ALA A 522 -14.21 -29.31 -9.89
CA ALA A 522 -14.84 -28.96 -11.16
C ALA A 522 -14.91 -27.43 -11.35
N ASN A 523 -15.39 -26.71 -10.33
CA ASN A 523 -15.50 -25.25 -10.37
C ASN A 523 -14.12 -24.58 -10.52
N PHE A 524 -13.07 -25.15 -9.92
CA PHE A 524 -11.70 -24.69 -10.13
C PHE A 524 -11.19 -24.95 -11.56
N ILE A 525 -11.49 -26.12 -12.15
CA ILE A 525 -11.18 -26.40 -13.57
C ILE A 525 -11.85 -25.38 -14.48
N GLN A 526 -13.11 -25.02 -14.21
CA GLN A 526 -13.82 -23.99 -14.97
C GLN A 526 -13.07 -22.64 -14.95
N ALA A 527 -12.68 -22.16 -13.76
CA ALA A 527 -11.93 -20.92 -13.62
C ALA A 527 -10.57 -20.98 -14.34
N LEU A 528 -9.85 -22.10 -14.24
CA LEU A 528 -8.58 -22.32 -14.93
C LEU A 528 -8.74 -22.30 -16.46
N GLN A 529 -9.74 -23.00 -17.01
CA GLN A 529 -10.04 -23.00 -18.44
C GLN A 529 -10.40 -21.59 -18.94
N MET A 530 -11.19 -20.84 -18.18
CA MET A 530 -11.53 -19.45 -18.49
C MET A 530 -10.31 -18.55 -18.51
N ALA A 531 -9.42 -18.66 -17.52
CA ALA A 531 -8.18 -17.88 -17.49
C ALA A 531 -7.26 -18.21 -18.66
N GLN A 532 -7.02 -19.50 -18.92
CA GLN A 532 -6.15 -19.95 -20.02
C GLN A 532 -6.68 -19.51 -21.39
N ALA A 533 -8.00 -19.49 -21.58
CA ALA A 533 -8.63 -19.04 -22.82
C ALA A 533 -8.47 -17.54 -23.08
N MET A 534 -8.18 -16.74 -22.04
CA MET A 534 -7.96 -15.30 -22.17
C MET A 534 -6.51 -14.92 -22.47
N LYS A 535 -5.58 -15.87 -22.57
CA LYS A 535 -4.18 -15.58 -22.94
C LYS A 535 -4.08 -14.94 -24.32
N ASP A 536 -3.21 -13.94 -24.42
CA ASP A 536 -2.78 -13.33 -25.68
C ASP A 536 -1.30 -12.90 -25.60
N ASP A 537 -0.76 -12.32 -26.66
CA ASP A 537 0.67 -11.96 -26.76
C ASP A 537 1.07 -10.84 -25.78
N GLU A 538 0.12 -9.98 -25.40
CA GLU A 538 0.32 -8.88 -24.44
C GLU A 538 0.18 -9.37 -23.00
N HIS A 539 -0.58 -10.45 -22.79
CA HIS A 539 -0.85 -11.07 -21.49
C HIS A 539 -0.45 -12.56 -21.49
N PRO A 540 0.86 -12.88 -21.59
CA PRO A 540 1.34 -14.27 -21.65
C PRO A 540 1.09 -15.03 -20.35
N VAL A 541 0.93 -14.33 -19.22
CA VAL A 541 0.41 -14.86 -17.95
C VAL A 541 -1.00 -14.27 -17.76
N PRO A 542 -2.06 -15.00 -18.12
CA PRO A 542 -3.41 -14.42 -18.20
C PRO A 542 -4.05 -14.18 -16.83
N ALA A 543 -3.62 -14.89 -15.80
CA ALA A 543 -4.07 -14.73 -14.42
C ALA A 543 -3.11 -15.39 -13.42
N GLY A 544 -3.29 -15.08 -12.14
CA GLY A 544 -2.76 -15.83 -11.01
C GLY A 544 -3.85 -16.48 -10.18
N PHE A 545 -3.50 -17.50 -9.40
CA PHE A 545 -4.39 -18.17 -8.46
C PHE A 545 -3.72 -18.32 -7.10
N ILE A 546 -4.40 -17.91 -6.03
CA ILE A 546 -4.08 -18.27 -4.65
C ILE A 546 -5.12 -19.31 -4.21
N VAL A 547 -4.66 -20.51 -3.85
CA VAL A 547 -5.55 -21.63 -3.56
C VAL A 547 -5.68 -21.93 -2.08
N ASN A 548 -6.87 -22.36 -1.71
CA ASN A 548 -7.24 -22.94 -0.42
C ASN A 548 -6.79 -22.14 0.80
N PRO A 549 -7.25 -20.88 0.96
CA PRO A 549 -7.10 -20.19 2.23
C PRO A 549 -7.53 -21.07 3.42
N ASP A 550 -6.85 -20.92 4.56
CA ASP A 550 -7.01 -21.69 5.80
C ASP A 550 -6.60 -23.17 5.73
N TYR A 551 -6.49 -23.77 4.55
CA TYR A 551 -6.34 -25.22 4.42
C TYR A 551 -5.04 -25.74 5.05
N LEU A 552 -3.89 -25.16 4.68
CA LEU A 552 -2.59 -25.59 5.19
C LEU A 552 -2.47 -25.29 6.69
N GLY A 553 -2.94 -24.13 7.13
CA GLY A 553 -2.87 -23.71 8.53
C GLY A 553 -3.70 -24.61 9.45
N GLU A 554 -4.93 -24.93 9.05
CA GLU A 554 -5.78 -25.84 9.82
C GLU A 554 -5.26 -27.28 9.80
N CYS A 555 -4.78 -27.79 8.66
CA CYS A 555 -4.17 -29.13 8.61
C CYS A 555 -2.96 -29.25 9.56
N GLN A 556 -2.12 -28.20 9.63
CA GLN A 556 -0.98 -28.15 10.56
C GLN A 556 -1.44 -28.14 12.02
N LYS A 557 -2.43 -27.30 12.37
CA LYS A 557 -2.99 -27.23 13.74
C LYS A 557 -3.58 -28.55 14.18
N TYR A 558 -4.27 -29.26 13.28
CA TYR A 558 -4.80 -30.60 13.56
C TYR A 558 -3.71 -31.67 13.61
N GLY A 559 -2.53 -31.40 13.03
CA GLY A 559 -1.39 -32.30 13.04
C GLY A 559 -1.53 -33.43 12.02
N PHE A 560 -2.21 -33.15 10.91
CA PHE A 560 -2.37 -34.12 9.83
C PHE A 560 -1.03 -34.35 9.13
N SER A 561 -0.59 -35.61 9.15
CA SER A 561 0.60 -36.06 8.43
C SER A 561 0.36 -36.13 6.91
N PRO A 562 1.41 -36.16 6.08
CA PRO A 562 1.28 -36.33 4.62
C PRO A 562 0.40 -37.50 4.16
N ASP A 563 0.38 -38.59 4.94
CA ASP A 563 -0.35 -39.82 4.64
C ASP A 563 -1.75 -39.85 5.24
N TYR A 564 -2.21 -38.76 5.87
CA TYR A 564 -3.59 -38.64 6.34
C TYR A 564 -4.55 -38.87 5.18
N ALA A 565 -5.53 -39.76 5.36
CA ALA A 565 -6.42 -40.18 4.28
C ALA A 565 -7.32 -39.03 3.84
N ILE A 566 -7.39 -38.76 2.53
CA ILE A 566 -8.28 -37.76 1.95
C ILE A 566 -8.82 -38.32 0.63
N PRO A 567 -10.12 -38.28 0.34
CA PRO A 567 -10.63 -38.68 -0.97
C PRO A 567 -10.19 -37.70 -2.08
N VAL A 568 -9.34 -38.14 -3.01
CA VAL A 568 -8.78 -37.25 -4.05
C VAL A 568 -9.03 -37.81 -5.45
N ARG A 569 -8.60 -39.04 -5.72
CA ARG A 569 -8.47 -39.57 -7.08
C ARG A 569 -9.81 -39.65 -7.81
N GLN A 570 -10.82 -40.22 -7.15
CA GLN A 570 -12.15 -40.36 -7.74
C GLN A 570 -12.86 -39.02 -7.91
N PRO A 571 -12.93 -38.12 -6.90
CA PRO A 571 -13.47 -36.77 -7.08
C PRO A 571 -12.79 -36.00 -8.21
N LEU A 572 -11.46 -36.00 -8.26
CA LEU A 572 -10.68 -35.31 -9.29
C LEU A 572 -10.95 -35.87 -10.69
N ALA A 573 -11.00 -37.19 -10.85
CA ALA A 573 -11.31 -37.83 -12.13
C ALA A 573 -12.73 -37.47 -12.64
N LYS A 574 -13.72 -37.38 -11.74
CA LYS A 574 -15.08 -36.95 -12.11
C LYS A 574 -15.13 -35.48 -12.51
N ALA A 575 -14.39 -34.62 -11.81
CA ALA A 575 -14.28 -33.20 -12.14
C ALA A 575 -13.64 -32.98 -13.52
N LEU A 576 -12.54 -33.69 -13.82
CA LEU A 576 -11.91 -33.69 -15.14
C LEU A 576 -12.87 -34.15 -16.25
N ALA A 577 -13.61 -35.24 -16.00
CA ALA A 577 -14.59 -35.76 -16.95
C ALA A 577 -15.73 -34.78 -17.21
N HIS A 578 -16.20 -34.04 -16.20
CA HIS A 578 -17.24 -33.01 -16.36
C HIS A 578 -16.82 -31.90 -17.33
N HIS A 579 -15.57 -31.44 -17.24
CA HIS A 579 -15.01 -30.39 -18.10
C HIS A 579 -14.32 -30.90 -19.38
N GLY A 580 -14.46 -32.19 -19.69
CA GLY A 580 -13.90 -32.78 -20.91
C GLY A 580 -12.37 -32.78 -20.96
N VAL A 581 -11.69 -32.78 -19.82
CA VAL A 581 -10.22 -32.83 -19.74
C VAL A 581 -9.76 -34.29 -19.78
N ASP A 582 -9.35 -34.75 -20.97
CA ASP A 582 -8.92 -36.13 -21.21
C ASP A 582 -7.46 -36.36 -20.79
N ILE A 583 -7.25 -36.61 -19.50
CA ILE A 583 -5.93 -36.92 -18.94
C ILE A 583 -6.05 -37.83 -17.71
N ALA A 584 -5.16 -38.82 -17.63
CA ALA A 584 -5.13 -39.72 -16.50
C ALA A 584 -4.49 -39.06 -15.27
N VAL A 585 -5.14 -39.17 -14.10
CA VAL A 585 -4.57 -38.72 -12.82
C VAL A 585 -3.32 -39.55 -12.50
N PRO A 586 -2.12 -38.92 -12.38
CA PRO A 586 -0.86 -39.58 -12.08
C PRO A 586 -0.93 -40.53 -10.88
N ALA A 587 -0.18 -41.64 -10.93
CA ALA A 587 -0.16 -42.61 -9.83
C ALA A 587 0.42 -42.05 -8.52
N SER A 588 1.25 -41.00 -8.61
CA SER A 588 1.83 -40.27 -7.47
C SER A 588 0.83 -39.37 -6.74
N ILE A 589 -0.37 -39.13 -7.29
CA ILE A 589 -1.48 -38.46 -6.62
C ILE A 589 -2.32 -39.53 -5.91
N THR A 590 -2.15 -39.66 -4.60
CA THR A 590 -2.81 -40.66 -3.75
C THR A 590 -4.04 -40.09 -3.04
N ASP A 591 -4.87 -40.96 -2.44
CA ASP A 591 -5.98 -40.54 -1.58
C ASP A 591 -5.45 -40.17 -0.17
N THR A 592 -4.58 -39.16 -0.13
CA THR A 592 -3.95 -38.62 1.09
C THR A 592 -3.83 -37.11 1.04
N LEU A 593 -3.50 -36.45 2.16
CA LEU A 593 -3.22 -35.01 2.22
C LEU A 593 -2.16 -34.55 1.21
N LYS A 594 -1.03 -35.25 1.16
CA LYS A 594 0.01 -34.97 0.16
C LYS A 594 -0.49 -35.21 -1.26
N GLY A 595 -1.32 -36.24 -1.46
CA GLY A 595 -1.95 -36.51 -2.74
C GLY A 595 -2.93 -35.41 -3.17
N TYR A 596 -3.70 -34.84 -2.24
CA TYR A 596 -4.62 -33.73 -2.49
C TYR A 596 -3.87 -32.49 -2.99
N ILE A 597 -2.84 -32.07 -2.26
CA ILE A 597 -2.01 -30.90 -2.60
C ILE A 597 -1.34 -31.11 -3.97
N LYS A 598 -0.78 -32.30 -4.20
CA LYS A 598 -0.25 -32.67 -5.52
C LYS A 598 -1.31 -32.63 -6.61
N GLY A 599 -2.52 -33.09 -6.31
CA GLY A 599 -3.67 -33.04 -7.22
C GLY A 599 -3.99 -31.62 -7.69
N VAL A 600 -4.08 -30.67 -6.75
CA VAL A 600 -4.32 -29.26 -7.04
C VAL A 600 -3.20 -28.66 -7.89
N ASN A 601 -1.93 -28.84 -7.50
CA ASN A 601 -0.78 -28.32 -8.24
C ASN A 601 -0.73 -28.86 -9.67
N TRP A 602 -0.86 -30.18 -9.83
CA TRP A 602 -0.88 -30.83 -11.13
C TRP A 602 -2.03 -30.34 -11.99
N LEU A 603 -3.22 -30.19 -11.41
CA LEU A 603 -4.41 -29.72 -12.12
C LEU A 603 -4.18 -28.34 -12.74
N VAL A 604 -3.61 -27.40 -12.00
CA VAL A 604 -3.28 -26.06 -12.52
C VAL A 604 -2.36 -26.14 -13.71
N ARG A 605 -1.27 -26.93 -13.63
CA ARG A 605 -0.29 -27.04 -14.72
C ARG A 605 -0.82 -27.76 -15.96
N VAL A 606 -1.81 -28.63 -15.78
CA VAL A 606 -2.43 -29.37 -16.89
C VAL A 606 -3.52 -28.55 -17.59
N VAL A 607 -4.36 -27.85 -16.82
CA VAL A 607 -5.50 -27.12 -17.37
C VAL A 607 -5.12 -25.71 -17.82
N ALA A 608 -4.24 -25.04 -17.08
CA ALA A 608 -3.83 -23.66 -17.34
C ALA A 608 -2.32 -23.45 -17.07
N PRO A 609 -1.42 -24.06 -17.85
CA PRO A 609 0.03 -24.01 -17.62
C PRO A 609 0.63 -22.60 -17.51
N ASP A 610 -0.01 -21.60 -18.12
CA ASP A 610 0.50 -20.23 -18.20
C ASP A 610 0.16 -19.39 -16.95
N VAL A 611 -0.76 -19.81 -16.09
CA VAL A 611 -1.14 -19.06 -14.87
C VAL A 611 -0.10 -19.22 -13.77
N VAL A 612 0.04 -18.20 -12.93
CA VAL A 612 0.85 -18.29 -11.70
C VAL A 612 0.05 -18.88 -10.54
N LEU A 613 0.69 -19.70 -9.70
CA LEU A 613 0.06 -20.42 -8.60
C LEU A 613 0.72 -20.08 -7.26
N GLY A 614 -0.07 -19.66 -6.29
CA GLY A 614 0.32 -19.55 -4.89
C GLY A 614 -0.57 -20.41 -3.99
N TRP A 615 0.01 -20.91 -2.90
CA TRP A 615 -0.75 -21.46 -1.77
C TRP A 615 -0.82 -20.45 -0.64
N GLN A 616 -1.79 -20.60 0.26
CA GLN A 616 -1.95 -19.69 1.39
C GLN A 616 -1.69 -20.40 2.73
N VAL A 617 -1.11 -19.67 3.68
CA VAL A 617 -0.98 -20.03 5.09
C VAL A 617 -1.37 -18.86 5.99
N ASN A 618 -1.90 -19.17 7.18
CA ASN A 618 -2.24 -18.15 8.18
C ASN A 618 -1.18 -18.08 9.29
N LEU A 619 -1.13 -16.93 9.97
CA LEU A 619 -0.28 -16.73 11.16
C LEU A 619 -0.59 -17.68 12.32
N TRP A 620 -1.81 -18.23 12.38
CA TRP A 620 -2.23 -19.14 13.45
C TRP A 620 -1.94 -20.63 13.18
N SER A 621 -1.23 -20.96 12.09
CA SER A 621 -0.91 -22.34 11.69
C SER A 621 -0.14 -23.15 12.74
N VAL A 622 0.61 -22.49 13.63
CA VAL A 622 1.38 -23.10 14.72
C VAL A 622 0.64 -23.14 16.06
N GLY A 623 -0.70 -23.17 16.01
CA GLY A 623 -1.59 -23.27 17.17
C GLY A 623 -2.35 -21.97 17.50
N GLY A 624 -1.78 -20.82 17.15
CA GLY A 624 -2.38 -19.50 17.31
C GLY A 624 -1.44 -18.39 16.84
N SER A 625 -1.89 -17.13 16.92
CA SER A 625 -1.16 -15.94 16.47
C SER A 625 -0.68 -15.04 17.63
N GLN A 626 -0.89 -15.44 18.89
CA GLN A 626 -0.48 -14.70 20.09
C GLN A 626 1.03 -14.39 20.12
N TRP A 627 1.85 -15.20 19.46
CA TRP A 627 3.29 -14.95 19.33
C TRP A 627 3.59 -13.60 18.65
N VAL A 628 2.65 -12.99 17.92
CA VAL A 628 2.82 -11.66 17.33
C VAL A 628 2.96 -10.57 18.39
N TYR A 629 2.32 -10.72 19.55
CA TYR A 629 2.35 -9.72 20.64
C TYR A 629 3.55 -9.87 21.57
N ASN A 630 3.99 -11.10 21.78
CA ASN A 630 5.16 -11.47 22.57
C ASN A 630 5.47 -12.94 22.32
N ASP A 631 6.68 -13.41 22.59
CA ASP A 631 6.98 -14.84 22.51
C ASP A 631 5.98 -15.63 23.39
N PHE A 632 5.33 -16.63 22.80
CA PHE A 632 4.17 -17.28 23.40
C PHE A 632 4.33 -18.81 23.44
N THR A 633 3.99 -19.43 24.58
CA THR A 633 4.12 -20.88 24.73
C THR A 633 2.78 -21.57 24.49
N TYR A 634 2.73 -22.41 23.47
CA TYR A 634 1.59 -23.28 23.16
C TYR A 634 1.88 -24.70 23.67
N ASP A 635 0.84 -25.41 24.12
CA ASP A 635 0.98 -26.76 24.64
C ASP A 635 1.09 -27.83 23.53
N ASP A 636 0.47 -27.60 22.37
CA ASP A 636 0.36 -28.57 21.28
C ASP A 636 0.71 -27.94 19.91
N VAL A 637 2.02 -27.82 19.61
CA VAL A 637 2.53 -27.36 18.30
C VAL A 637 3.04 -28.55 17.48
N PHE A 638 2.57 -28.70 16.25
CA PHE A 638 3.04 -29.74 15.33
C PHE A 638 4.45 -29.44 14.81
N ASP A 639 5.37 -30.38 14.99
CA ASP A 639 6.73 -30.33 14.44
C ASP A 639 6.85 -31.29 13.25
N ALA A 640 7.12 -30.72 12.07
CA ALA A 640 7.27 -31.48 10.83
C ALA A 640 8.52 -32.38 10.82
N VAL A 641 9.53 -32.11 11.68
CA VAL A 641 10.78 -32.88 11.72
C VAL A 641 10.56 -34.27 12.30
N ASP A 642 9.74 -34.40 13.34
CA ASP A 642 9.45 -35.69 13.99
C ASP A 642 7.99 -36.15 13.85
N GLY A 643 7.11 -35.30 13.29
CA GLY A 643 5.70 -35.59 13.05
C GLY A 643 4.85 -35.60 14.32
N THR A 644 5.29 -34.97 15.40
CA THR A 644 4.59 -34.98 16.70
C THR A 644 4.18 -33.59 17.16
N LYS A 645 3.13 -33.51 17.99
CA LYS A 645 2.76 -32.28 18.70
C LYS A 645 3.50 -32.18 20.02
N LYS A 646 4.00 -30.99 20.34
CA LYS A 646 4.73 -30.73 21.59
C LYS A 646 4.58 -29.28 22.04
N LYS A 647 4.86 -29.08 23.33
CA LYS A 647 4.89 -27.77 23.95
C LYS A 647 6.09 -26.97 23.42
N MET A 648 5.83 -25.78 22.89
CA MET A 648 6.86 -24.90 22.32
C MET A 648 6.61 -23.44 22.65
N THR A 649 7.68 -22.70 22.92
CA THR A 649 7.65 -21.23 22.92
C THR A 649 7.93 -20.74 21.51
N ILE A 650 6.95 -20.08 20.92
CA ILE A 650 6.93 -19.62 19.55
C ILE A 650 7.23 -18.13 19.49
N ASN A 651 8.14 -17.77 18.59
CA ASN A 651 8.45 -16.42 18.14
C ASN A 651 8.27 -16.37 16.60
N PRO A 652 8.37 -15.19 15.96
CA PRO A 652 8.14 -15.07 14.52
C PRO A 652 9.01 -15.98 13.66
N THR A 653 10.30 -16.09 14.00
CA THR A 653 11.25 -16.93 13.27
C THR A 653 10.89 -18.40 13.34
N LEU A 654 10.56 -18.90 14.54
CA LEU A 654 10.18 -20.30 14.72
C LEU A 654 8.81 -20.60 14.10
N ALA A 655 7.86 -19.68 14.19
CA ALA A 655 6.56 -19.81 13.52
C ALA A 655 6.75 -19.96 12.00
N GLY A 656 7.48 -19.05 11.35
CA GLY A 656 7.72 -19.10 9.91
C GLY A 656 8.48 -20.35 9.49
N LYS A 657 9.46 -20.80 10.30
CA LYS A 657 10.19 -22.06 10.09
C LYS A 657 9.26 -23.27 10.11
N LEU A 658 8.46 -23.44 11.15
CA LEU A 658 7.59 -24.61 11.31
C LEU A 658 6.53 -24.68 10.21
N THR A 659 5.96 -23.53 9.84
CA THR A 659 5.02 -23.43 8.71
C THR A 659 5.69 -23.77 7.37
N ALA A 660 6.92 -23.30 7.13
CA ALA A 660 7.69 -23.65 5.93
C ALA A 660 7.97 -25.16 5.84
N GLU A 661 8.48 -25.75 6.93
CA GLU A 661 8.78 -27.18 7.01
C GLU A 661 7.53 -28.03 6.81
N TYR A 662 6.39 -27.62 7.35
CA TYR A 662 5.10 -28.28 7.11
C TYR A 662 4.70 -28.23 5.63
N ALA A 663 4.74 -27.05 5.00
CA ALA A 663 4.39 -26.88 3.59
C ALA A 663 5.28 -27.72 2.65
N LEU A 664 6.58 -27.82 2.95
CA LEU A 664 7.51 -28.71 2.24
C LEU A 664 7.17 -30.20 2.47
N LEU A 665 6.90 -30.59 3.72
CA LEU A 665 6.57 -31.96 4.10
C LEU A 665 5.34 -32.49 3.34
N VAL A 666 4.28 -31.66 3.24
CA VAL A 666 3.03 -32.02 2.56
C VAL A 666 3.07 -31.80 1.04
N GLY A 667 4.19 -31.30 0.49
CA GLY A 667 4.46 -31.31 -0.95
C GLY A 667 3.97 -30.09 -1.74
N VAL A 668 3.79 -28.92 -1.12
CA VAL A 668 3.32 -27.69 -1.79
C VAL A 668 4.21 -27.29 -2.98
N PHE A 669 5.52 -27.47 -2.85
CA PHE A 669 6.52 -27.08 -3.86
C PHE A 669 7.13 -28.29 -4.60
N GLU A 670 6.55 -29.49 -4.46
CA GLU A 670 7.05 -30.68 -5.14
C GLU A 670 6.60 -30.74 -6.60
N ASP A 671 7.55 -31.08 -7.48
CA ASP A 671 7.28 -31.38 -8.88
C ASP A 671 6.60 -32.75 -9.06
N ILE A 672 5.75 -32.87 -10.07
CA ILE A 672 4.96 -34.07 -10.34
C ILE A 672 5.19 -34.50 -11.79
N GLU A 673 5.79 -35.68 -11.96
CA GLU A 673 5.90 -36.33 -13.26
C GLU A 673 4.54 -36.87 -13.72
N TYR A 674 4.20 -36.61 -14.98
CA TYR A 674 2.97 -37.13 -15.58
C TYR A 674 3.12 -37.39 -17.08
N THR A 675 2.13 -38.05 -17.67
CA THR A 675 2.04 -38.27 -19.11
C THR A 675 0.89 -37.45 -19.66
N THR A 676 1.17 -36.61 -20.64
CA THR A 676 0.15 -35.82 -21.36
C THR A 676 -0.82 -36.72 -22.14
N ALA A 677 -1.96 -36.18 -22.57
CA ALA A 677 -2.94 -36.90 -23.40
C ALA A 677 -2.33 -37.52 -24.67
N ASN A 678 -1.27 -36.92 -25.23
CA ASN A 678 -0.57 -37.40 -26.42
C ASN A 678 0.55 -38.42 -26.12
N GLY A 679 0.69 -38.88 -24.87
CA GLY A 679 1.69 -39.88 -24.48
C GLY A 679 3.10 -39.31 -24.20
N VAL A 680 3.26 -37.98 -24.14
CA VAL A 680 4.55 -37.33 -23.86
C VAL A 680 4.74 -37.16 -22.36
N ALA A 681 5.91 -37.52 -21.85
CA ALA A 681 6.31 -37.29 -20.45
C ALA A 681 6.51 -35.79 -20.19
N ALA A 682 5.98 -35.31 -19.08
CA ALA A 682 6.01 -33.91 -18.67
C ALA A 682 6.14 -33.79 -17.14
N VAL A 683 6.47 -32.58 -16.67
CA VAL A 683 6.58 -32.26 -15.24
C VAL A 683 5.67 -31.09 -14.93
N ALA A 684 4.72 -31.30 -14.02
CA ALA A 684 3.95 -30.24 -13.42
C ALA A 684 4.75 -29.66 -12.25
N LYS A 685 5.14 -28.39 -12.37
CA LYS A 685 5.83 -27.66 -11.30
C LYS A 685 4.90 -27.44 -10.11
N GLY A 686 5.46 -27.48 -8.91
CA GLY A 686 4.79 -27.05 -7.67
C GLY A 686 4.36 -25.59 -7.68
N ALA A 687 3.96 -25.05 -6.53
CA ALA A 687 3.58 -23.65 -6.40
C ALA A 687 4.72 -22.68 -6.76
N ASP A 688 4.38 -21.49 -7.24
CA ASP A 688 5.32 -20.43 -7.62
C ASP A 688 5.67 -19.51 -6.42
N PHE A 689 4.78 -19.39 -5.43
CA PHE A 689 4.98 -18.57 -4.23
C PHE A 689 4.09 -19.04 -3.06
N MET A 690 4.32 -18.49 -1.86
CA MET A 690 3.46 -18.66 -0.68
C MET A 690 2.81 -17.34 -0.28
N ALA A 691 1.49 -17.33 -0.09
CA ALA A 691 0.74 -16.20 0.45
C ALA A 691 0.58 -16.33 1.98
N ALA A 692 0.78 -15.24 2.70
CA ALA A 692 0.67 -15.20 4.16
C ALA A 692 -0.49 -14.29 4.61
N ASP A 693 -1.45 -14.85 5.35
CA ASP A 693 -2.62 -14.12 5.85
C ASP A 693 -2.50 -13.82 7.35
N ARG A 694 -2.73 -12.56 7.69
CA ARG A 694 -2.75 -12.02 9.04
C ARG A 694 -4.14 -12.04 9.68
N TYR A 695 -5.20 -12.21 8.90
CA TYR A 695 -6.59 -11.77 9.13
C TYR A 695 -6.82 -10.32 8.67
N GLU A 696 -7.66 -10.17 7.65
CA GLU A 696 -7.81 -8.93 6.88
C GLU A 696 -8.32 -7.72 7.68
N ALA A 697 -8.92 -7.87 8.86
CA ALA A 697 -9.66 -6.78 9.50
C ALA A 697 -8.79 -5.55 9.85
N ASP A 698 -9.30 -4.35 9.56
CA ASP A 698 -8.69 -3.08 9.96
C ASP A 698 -8.61 -2.97 11.49
N ASP A 699 -7.44 -2.60 12.02
CA ASP A 699 -7.09 -2.75 13.44
C ASP A 699 -8.12 -2.14 14.40
N PHE A 700 -8.65 -0.96 14.08
CA PHE A 700 -9.54 -0.21 14.99
C PHE A 700 -11.02 -0.36 14.63
N THR A 701 -11.38 -1.53 14.11
CA THR A 701 -12.77 -1.96 13.92
C THR A 701 -13.13 -3.06 14.91
N ALA A 702 -14.41 -3.16 15.30
CA ALA A 702 -14.88 -4.19 16.22
C ALA A 702 -14.52 -5.61 15.75
N ARG A 703 -14.41 -5.82 14.44
CA ARG A 703 -14.01 -7.10 13.86
C ARG A 703 -12.56 -7.48 14.22
N ALA A 704 -11.67 -6.51 14.38
CA ALA A 704 -10.28 -6.72 14.75
C ALA A 704 -10.09 -6.74 16.28
N TYR A 705 -10.42 -5.64 16.97
CA TYR A 705 -10.08 -5.49 18.39
C TYR A 705 -10.84 -6.43 19.33
N LYS A 706 -12.05 -6.88 18.96
CA LYS A 706 -12.78 -7.90 19.75
C LYS A 706 -12.20 -9.30 19.57
N ASN A 707 -11.45 -9.54 18.51
CA ASN A 707 -10.85 -10.83 18.20
C ASN A 707 -9.34 -10.88 18.51
N GLY A 708 -8.75 -9.81 19.04
CA GLY A 708 -7.34 -9.79 19.41
C GLY A 708 -6.40 -9.53 18.23
N TYR A 709 -6.79 -8.65 17.28
CA TYR A 709 -6.03 -8.34 16.07
C TYR A 709 -5.84 -6.82 15.88
N CYS A 710 -5.47 -6.08 16.94
CA CYS A 710 -4.95 -4.71 16.78
C CYS A 710 -3.44 -4.72 16.81
N TYR A 711 -2.80 -4.17 15.79
CA TYR A 711 -1.35 -4.09 15.72
C TYR A 711 -0.85 -2.65 15.91
N SER A 712 0.29 -2.51 16.56
CA SER A 712 1.18 -1.35 16.46
C SER A 712 2.33 -1.69 15.50
N PRO A 713 3.29 -0.79 15.24
CA PRO A 713 4.48 -1.12 14.47
C PRO A 713 5.25 -2.35 14.96
N PHE A 714 5.23 -2.61 16.27
CA PHE A 714 5.89 -3.79 16.84
C PHE A 714 5.26 -5.10 16.35
N GLU A 715 3.94 -5.22 16.39
CA GLU A 715 3.23 -6.41 15.92
C GLU A 715 3.33 -6.58 14.40
N TRP A 716 3.32 -5.48 13.64
CA TRP A 716 3.54 -5.54 12.20
C TRP A 716 4.94 -6.05 11.85
N ASP A 717 5.98 -5.56 12.51
CA ASP A 717 7.35 -6.01 12.25
C ASP A 717 7.50 -7.52 12.54
N ARG A 718 6.92 -7.99 13.63
CA ARG A 718 6.87 -9.42 13.95
C ARG A 718 6.11 -10.25 12.91
N THR A 719 5.07 -9.68 12.28
CA THR A 719 4.36 -10.34 11.18
C THR A 719 5.23 -10.46 9.92
N PHE A 720 6.01 -9.43 9.61
CA PHE A 720 6.94 -9.48 8.47
C PHE A 720 8.21 -10.29 8.77
N ASP A 721 8.62 -10.44 10.02
CA ASP A 721 9.65 -11.39 10.44
C ASP A 721 9.21 -12.84 10.26
N PHE A 722 7.93 -13.13 10.51
CA PHE A 722 7.35 -14.42 10.14
C PHE A 722 7.43 -14.66 8.64
N CYS A 723 7.07 -13.66 7.82
CA CYS A 723 7.18 -13.76 6.36
C CYS A 723 8.64 -13.98 5.90
N ALA A 724 9.59 -13.28 6.54
CA ALA A 724 11.02 -13.43 6.30
C ALA A 724 11.50 -14.85 6.57
N ALA A 725 11.14 -15.40 7.74
CA ALA A 725 11.48 -16.76 8.09
C ALA A 725 10.80 -17.78 7.17
N LEU A 726 9.51 -17.60 6.87
CA LEU A 726 8.76 -18.45 5.95
C LEU A 726 9.45 -18.52 4.58
N SER A 727 9.78 -17.37 3.97
CA SER A 727 10.48 -17.32 2.68
C SER A 727 11.84 -18.00 2.75
N ARG A 728 12.61 -17.71 3.80
CA ARG A 728 13.95 -18.25 4.00
C ARG A 728 13.98 -19.77 4.07
N TYR A 729 13.08 -20.37 4.86
CA TYR A 729 13.06 -21.83 5.02
C TYR A 729 12.37 -22.55 3.86
N LEU A 730 11.44 -21.90 3.16
CA LEU A 730 10.89 -22.41 1.90
C LEU A 730 11.89 -22.33 0.73
N ARG A 731 12.78 -21.32 0.77
CA ARG A 731 13.53 -20.81 -0.40
C ARG A 731 12.60 -20.41 -1.54
N GLN A 732 11.43 -19.88 -1.20
CA GLN A 732 10.38 -19.45 -2.14
C GLN A 732 9.92 -18.04 -1.80
N PRO A 733 9.49 -17.25 -2.80
CA PRO A 733 9.02 -15.89 -2.57
C PRO A 733 7.70 -15.91 -1.79
N VAL A 734 7.53 -14.90 -0.93
CA VAL A 734 6.33 -14.74 -0.08
C VAL A 734 5.54 -13.50 -0.48
N LEU A 735 4.21 -13.62 -0.44
CA LEU A 735 3.25 -12.55 -0.69
C LEU A 735 2.40 -12.34 0.57
N PRO A 736 2.62 -11.28 1.36
CA PRO A 736 1.67 -10.85 2.37
C PRO A 736 0.32 -10.51 1.73
N TRP A 737 -0.72 -11.21 2.15
CA TRP A 737 -2.04 -11.21 1.51
C TRP A 737 -3.10 -10.64 2.45
N GLN A 738 -4.03 -9.89 1.85
CA GLN A 738 -5.08 -9.13 2.52
C GLN A 738 -4.61 -8.21 3.64
N VAL A 739 -3.49 -7.51 3.42
CA VAL A 739 -2.99 -6.58 4.42
C VAL A 739 -3.92 -5.35 4.47
N PRO A 740 -4.51 -4.99 5.63
CA PRO A 740 -5.35 -3.81 5.77
C PRO A 740 -4.59 -2.54 5.39
N ALA A 741 -5.19 -1.69 4.56
CA ALA A 741 -4.62 -0.42 4.12
C ALA A 741 -5.11 0.79 4.93
N SER A 742 -5.87 0.57 6.01
CA SER A 742 -6.30 1.66 6.89
C SER A 742 -5.12 2.39 7.53
N ARG A 743 -5.27 3.71 7.69
CA ARG A 743 -4.28 4.56 8.35
C ARG A 743 -4.79 5.05 9.70
N LEU A 744 -3.91 5.70 10.43
CA LEU A 744 -4.25 6.47 11.63
C LEU A 744 -4.76 7.87 11.25
N ALA A 745 -5.51 8.49 12.15
CA ALA A 745 -5.82 9.92 12.10
C ALA A 745 -4.83 10.70 12.97
N THR A 746 -4.29 11.80 12.45
CA THR A 746 -3.53 12.77 13.25
C THR A 746 -4.43 13.51 14.23
N VAL A 747 -3.88 14.13 15.27
CA VAL A 747 -4.64 14.97 16.23
C VAL A 747 -5.45 16.10 15.59
N SER A 748 -5.03 16.58 14.41
CA SER A 748 -5.73 17.64 13.68
C SER A 748 -6.92 17.13 12.87
N GLU A 749 -7.01 15.83 12.63
CA GLU A 749 -8.07 15.26 11.80
C GLU A 749 -9.31 14.90 12.61
N PRO A 750 -10.52 15.24 12.13
CA PRO A 750 -11.74 14.82 12.79
C PRO A 750 -11.94 13.31 12.63
N VAL A 751 -12.17 12.63 13.75
CA VAL A 751 -12.53 11.21 13.79
C VAL A 751 -14.06 11.12 13.91
N GLY A 752 -14.70 10.57 12.88
CA GLY A 752 -16.14 10.28 12.89
C GLY A 752 -16.48 9.01 13.69
N ALA A 753 -17.67 8.47 13.51
CA ALA A 753 -18.04 7.18 14.10
C ALA A 753 -17.03 6.09 13.70
N LEU A 754 -16.35 5.51 14.70
CA LEU A 754 -15.17 4.65 14.53
C LEU A 754 -15.40 3.48 13.57
N GLU A 755 -16.53 2.78 13.72
CA GLU A 755 -16.88 1.61 12.91
C GLU A 755 -17.21 1.94 11.45
N GLU A 756 -17.63 3.16 11.14
CA GLU A 756 -17.96 3.59 9.78
C GLU A 756 -16.73 4.15 9.03
N LYS A 757 -15.63 4.38 9.75
CA LYS A 757 -14.43 5.05 9.25
C LYS A 757 -13.20 4.15 9.18
N PHE A 758 -13.32 2.86 9.49
CA PHE A 758 -12.31 1.81 9.27
C PHE A 758 -10.87 2.31 9.47
N TRP A 759 -10.58 2.80 10.67
CA TRP A 759 -9.23 3.25 11.05
C TRP A 759 -8.36 2.05 11.42
N GLY A 760 -7.04 2.23 11.33
CA GLY A 760 -6.09 1.20 11.71
C GLY A 760 -4.66 1.63 11.47
N THR A 761 -3.73 0.68 11.48
CA THR A 761 -2.29 1.00 11.42
C THR A 761 -1.60 0.44 10.19
N GLY A 762 -2.20 -0.52 9.48
CA GLY A 762 -1.54 -1.22 8.37
C GLY A 762 -1.04 -0.32 7.25
N GLY A 763 -1.87 0.63 6.79
CA GLY A 763 -1.48 1.63 5.79
C GLY A 763 -0.40 2.58 6.30
N SER A 764 -0.52 3.08 7.54
CA SER A 764 0.49 3.93 8.19
C SER A 764 1.84 3.19 8.31
N TYR A 765 1.82 1.91 8.66
CA TYR A 765 3.01 1.08 8.80
C TYR A 765 3.68 0.86 7.44
N LEU A 766 2.92 0.43 6.44
CA LEU A 766 3.45 0.13 5.11
C LEU A 766 4.06 1.36 4.47
N MET A 767 3.31 2.48 4.41
CA MET A 767 3.64 3.63 3.56
C MET A 767 4.28 4.81 4.30
N GLY A 768 4.45 4.71 5.61
CA GLY A 768 4.98 5.78 6.45
C GLY A 768 3.96 6.92 6.67
N HIS A 769 4.05 7.52 7.85
CA HIS A 769 3.17 8.55 8.38
C HIS A 769 3.97 9.54 9.25
N ALA A 770 4.81 10.35 8.59
CA ALA A 770 5.72 11.30 9.21
C ALA A 770 5.04 12.31 10.15
N GLU A 771 3.79 12.66 9.90
CA GLU A 771 3.01 13.56 10.75
C GLU A 771 2.72 12.98 12.14
N ILE A 772 2.70 11.65 12.27
CA ILE A 772 2.58 10.95 13.56
C ILE A 772 3.98 10.66 14.13
N GLY A 773 4.91 10.24 13.27
CA GLY A 773 6.27 9.89 13.64
C GLY A 773 6.31 8.82 14.73
N SER A 774 6.97 9.13 15.86
CA SER A 774 7.07 8.26 17.04
C SER A 774 6.27 8.77 18.25
N ALA A 775 5.39 9.76 18.08
CA ALA A 775 4.69 10.42 19.18
C ALA A 775 3.25 9.91 19.30
N VAL A 776 2.92 9.21 20.40
CA VAL A 776 1.55 8.72 20.63
C VAL A 776 0.56 9.89 20.73
N GLU A 777 1.01 11.05 21.22
CA GLU A 777 0.23 12.27 21.35
C GLU A 777 -0.07 12.95 20.00
N ALA A 778 0.57 12.53 18.91
CA ALA A 778 0.24 13.00 17.56
C ALA A 778 -0.94 12.22 16.93
N ILE A 779 -1.37 11.13 17.56
CA ILE A 779 -2.54 10.33 17.17
C ILE A 779 -3.80 10.94 17.79
N ASN A 780 -4.90 10.97 17.02
CA ASN A 780 -6.19 11.45 17.52
C ASN A 780 -6.66 10.68 18.78
N ALA A 781 -7.12 11.42 19.79
CA ALA A 781 -7.53 10.87 21.09
C ALA A 781 -8.69 9.86 20.99
N ASP A 782 -9.65 10.05 20.08
CA ASP A 782 -10.78 9.14 19.92
C ASP A 782 -10.34 7.75 19.46
N LEU A 783 -9.25 7.66 18.69
CA LEU A 783 -8.63 6.37 18.35
C LEU A 783 -7.89 5.78 19.55
N LEU A 784 -7.20 6.60 20.33
CA LEU A 784 -6.41 6.14 21.49
C LEU A 784 -7.28 5.61 22.64
N ASP A 785 -8.53 6.05 22.71
CA ASP A 785 -9.45 5.74 23.81
C ASP A 785 -10.42 4.57 23.47
N ILE A 786 -10.21 3.88 22.35
CA ILE A 786 -10.97 2.67 22.00
C ILE A 786 -10.76 1.60 23.07
N GLU A 787 -11.85 1.15 23.68
CA GLU A 787 -11.79 0.11 24.72
C GLU A 787 -11.68 -1.30 24.09
N PHE A 788 -10.64 -2.02 24.51
CA PHE A 788 -10.43 -3.43 24.18
C PHE A 788 -11.07 -4.33 25.23
N LEU A 789 -11.42 -5.56 24.82
CA LEU A 789 -11.97 -6.54 25.76
C LEU A 789 -10.90 -7.02 26.75
N ASP A 790 -11.27 -7.17 28.02
CA ASP A 790 -10.37 -7.63 29.10
C ASP A 790 -9.66 -8.96 28.79
N VAL A 791 -10.29 -9.85 28.01
CA VAL A 791 -9.68 -11.13 27.59
C VAL A 791 -8.40 -10.95 26.77
N HIS A 792 -8.28 -9.82 26.07
CA HIS A 792 -7.12 -9.49 25.24
C HIS A 792 -6.14 -8.54 25.93
N ALA A 793 -6.46 -8.03 27.13
CA ALA A 793 -5.66 -7.00 27.80
C ALA A 793 -4.20 -7.43 28.07
N SER A 794 -3.98 -8.74 28.30
CA SER A 794 -2.63 -9.29 28.47
C SER A 794 -1.78 -9.25 27.21
N MET A 795 -2.41 -9.24 26.03
CA MET A 795 -1.73 -9.26 24.73
C MET A 795 -1.70 -7.89 24.07
N MET A 796 -2.72 -7.04 24.26
CA MET A 796 -2.89 -5.77 23.53
C MET A 796 -2.92 -4.54 24.44
N GLY A 797 -2.97 -4.70 25.76
CA GLY A 797 -3.39 -3.63 26.66
C GLY A 797 -4.91 -3.40 26.59
N LYS A 798 -5.40 -2.38 27.31
CA LYS A 798 -6.84 -2.07 27.40
C LYS A 798 -7.36 -1.14 26.31
N ASN A 799 -6.45 -0.48 25.59
CA ASN A 799 -6.76 0.45 24.51
C ASN A 799 -5.53 0.65 23.62
N PRO A 800 -5.64 1.34 22.47
CA PRO A 800 -4.49 1.62 21.62
C PRO A 800 -3.37 2.39 22.31
N ARG A 801 -3.68 3.29 23.26
CA ARG A 801 -2.62 4.01 24.01
C ARG A 801 -1.69 3.04 24.74
N GLU A 802 -2.25 2.07 25.46
CA GLU A 802 -1.45 1.03 26.14
C GLU A 802 -0.73 0.13 25.13
N LEU A 803 -1.35 -0.20 23.99
CA LEU A 803 -0.72 -0.96 22.91
C LEU A 803 0.57 -0.29 22.41
N PHE A 804 0.49 1.00 22.08
CA PHE A 804 1.64 1.78 21.59
C PHE A 804 2.71 2.04 22.67
N GLN A 805 2.36 2.03 23.95
CA GLN A 805 3.32 2.30 25.03
C GLN A 805 4.16 1.09 25.45
N ARG A 806 3.86 -0.10 24.93
CA ARG A 806 4.57 -1.33 25.29
C ARG A 806 5.98 -1.45 24.70
N HIS A 807 6.20 -0.82 23.54
CA HIS A 807 7.43 -0.95 22.76
C HIS A 807 7.81 0.41 22.17
N GLU A 808 9.08 0.58 21.82
CA GLU A 808 9.50 1.73 21.00
C GLU A 808 9.01 1.53 19.56
N TRP A 809 8.59 2.60 18.91
CA TRP A 809 8.05 2.56 17.55
C TRP A 809 8.22 3.89 16.83
N ASP A 810 8.14 3.82 15.50
CA ASP A 810 8.19 4.99 14.63
C ASP A 810 7.48 4.70 13.30
N PHE A 811 6.56 5.58 12.90
CA PHE A 811 5.89 5.55 11.59
C PHE A 811 6.53 6.48 10.56
N THR A 812 7.58 7.23 10.88
CA THR A 812 8.10 8.29 10.01
C THR A 812 8.39 7.80 8.59
N GLU A 813 9.14 6.71 8.49
CA GLU A 813 9.54 6.11 7.22
C GLU A 813 8.68 4.90 6.85
N PRO A 814 8.46 4.64 5.54
CA PRO A 814 7.78 3.43 5.09
C PRO A 814 8.56 2.17 5.51
N ARG A 815 7.83 1.14 5.92
CA ARG A 815 8.45 -0.11 6.39
C ARG A 815 8.75 -1.11 5.29
N TYR A 816 8.25 -0.90 4.08
CA TYR A 816 8.47 -1.80 2.95
C TYR A 816 9.93 -1.84 2.45
N VAL A 817 10.83 -0.99 2.97
CA VAL A 817 12.19 -0.77 2.45
C VAL A 817 13.07 -2.01 2.45
N ASP A 818 12.87 -2.93 3.40
CA ASP A 818 13.65 -4.16 3.53
C ASP A 818 12.87 -5.41 3.08
N PHE A 819 11.62 -5.27 2.62
CA PHE A 819 10.76 -6.39 2.23
C PHE A 819 11.38 -7.31 1.18
N PRO A 820 12.04 -6.82 0.12
CA PRO A 820 12.74 -7.69 -0.83
C PRO A 820 13.80 -8.58 -0.15
N SER A 821 14.54 -8.05 0.82
CA SER A 821 15.56 -8.81 1.57
C SER A 821 14.93 -9.86 2.50
N ARG A 822 13.68 -9.64 2.91
CA ARG A 822 12.81 -10.59 3.62
C ARG A 822 12.17 -11.63 2.68
N GLY A 823 12.49 -11.64 1.38
CA GLY A 823 11.89 -12.58 0.43
C GLY A 823 10.48 -12.21 -0.04
N ILE A 824 10.05 -10.98 0.25
CA ILE A 824 8.72 -10.46 -0.11
C ILE A 824 8.82 -9.71 -1.44
N PHE A 825 8.08 -10.18 -2.43
CA PHE A 825 8.09 -9.61 -3.80
C PHE A 825 6.83 -8.77 -4.09
N HIS A 826 5.75 -9.00 -3.34
CA HIS A 826 4.47 -8.37 -3.60
C HIS A 826 3.64 -8.28 -2.31
N VAL A 827 2.84 -7.23 -2.16
CA VAL A 827 1.87 -7.07 -1.05
C VAL A 827 0.47 -6.84 -1.62
N GLN A 828 -0.47 -7.73 -1.29
CA GLN A 828 -1.89 -7.56 -1.63
C GLN A 828 -2.61 -6.84 -0.50
N VAL A 829 -3.12 -5.64 -0.76
CA VAL A 829 -3.82 -4.84 0.25
C VAL A 829 -5.35 -4.90 0.12
N GLY A 830 -6.01 -4.76 1.26
CA GLY A 830 -7.46 -4.79 1.38
C GLY A 830 -8.06 -6.19 1.29
N GLY A 831 -9.38 -6.24 1.36
CA GLY A 831 -10.11 -7.49 1.47
C GLY A 831 -11.61 -7.34 1.22
N GLY A 832 -12.38 -8.38 1.54
CA GLY A 832 -13.83 -8.39 1.26
C GLY A 832 -14.61 -7.35 2.07
N ALA A 833 -14.13 -7.05 3.28
CA ALA A 833 -14.71 -6.06 4.19
C ALA A 833 -13.63 -5.28 4.95
N THR A 834 -12.56 -4.94 4.25
CA THR A 834 -11.38 -4.25 4.77
C THR A 834 -10.96 -3.13 3.83
N THR A 835 -10.45 -2.04 4.40
CA THR A 835 -9.84 -0.93 3.66
C THR A 835 -8.72 -1.42 2.75
N GLY A 836 -8.86 -1.13 1.45
CA GLY A 836 -7.84 -1.38 0.43
C GLY A 836 -7.57 -0.12 -0.37
N VAL A 837 -7.31 -0.30 -1.66
CA VAL A 837 -7.19 0.82 -2.62
C VAL A 837 -8.53 1.24 -3.20
N VAL A 838 -9.53 0.35 -3.23
CA VAL A 838 -10.87 0.64 -3.78
C VAL A 838 -11.74 1.38 -2.76
N SER A 839 -12.53 2.33 -3.24
CA SER A 839 -13.26 3.30 -2.40
C SER A 839 -14.45 2.73 -1.61
N ALA A 840 -14.69 1.41 -1.67
CA ALA A 840 -15.91 0.77 -1.20
C ALA A 840 -16.04 0.60 0.32
N VAL A 841 -14.93 0.35 1.03
CA VAL A 841 -14.96 0.08 2.48
C VAL A 841 -14.59 1.35 3.28
N ASN A 842 -13.74 2.22 2.74
CA ASN A 842 -13.45 3.54 3.30
C ASN A 842 -12.74 4.44 2.29
N ASN A 843 -13.46 5.40 1.70
CA ASN A 843 -12.88 6.26 0.66
C ASN A 843 -11.74 7.16 1.18
N ASN A 844 -11.74 7.60 2.44
CA ASN A 844 -10.68 8.48 2.96
C ASN A 844 -9.34 7.75 3.04
N SER A 845 -9.29 6.64 3.81
CA SER A 845 -8.08 5.85 3.93
C SER A 845 -7.66 5.25 2.59
N SER A 846 -8.62 4.83 1.76
CA SER A 846 -8.31 4.31 0.42
C SER A 846 -7.66 5.38 -0.45
N ARG A 847 -8.21 6.61 -0.51
CA ARG A 847 -7.61 7.72 -1.26
C ARG A 847 -6.19 8.05 -0.79
N TRP A 848 -5.96 8.09 0.53
CA TRP A 848 -4.61 8.29 1.07
C TRP A 848 -3.66 7.18 0.61
N MET A 849 -4.10 5.92 0.67
CA MET A 849 -3.30 4.78 0.21
C MET A 849 -3.00 4.87 -1.29
N ARG A 850 -3.99 5.23 -2.12
CA ARG A 850 -3.79 5.41 -3.57
C ARG A 850 -2.73 6.46 -3.87
N ALA A 851 -2.79 7.62 -3.21
CA ALA A 851 -1.78 8.67 -3.36
C ALA A 851 -0.38 8.20 -2.96
N LYS A 852 -0.26 7.47 -1.85
CA LYS A 852 1.03 6.91 -1.39
C LYS A 852 1.59 5.87 -2.36
N LEU A 853 0.75 4.97 -2.88
CA LEU A 853 1.16 3.96 -3.87
C LEU A 853 1.54 4.58 -5.21
N ALA A 854 0.79 5.59 -5.68
CA ALA A 854 1.12 6.34 -6.89
C ALA A 854 2.50 7.00 -6.77
N ALA A 855 2.79 7.66 -5.64
CA ALA A 855 4.09 8.26 -5.36
C ALA A 855 5.21 7.21 -5.29
N TYR A 856 4.97 6.07 -4.64
CA TYR A 856 5.92 4.94 -4.62
C TYR A 856 6.26 4.46 -6.03
N ARG A 857 5.27 4.41 -6.93
CA ARG A 857 5.45 3.93 -8.31
C ARG A 857 6.30 4.84 -9.20
N ASP A 858 6.61 6.06 -8.77
CA ASP A 858 7.54 6.93 -9.47
C ASP A 858 9.01 6.51 -9.28
N ASN A 859 9.32 5.85 -8.15
CA ASN A 859 10.63 5.26 -7.88
C ASN A 859 10.51 3.97 -7.04
N PRO A 860 10.03 2.87 -7.63
CA PRO A 860 9.79 1.63 -6.90
C PRO A 860 11.10 0.94 -6.48
N LEU A 861 11.05 0.14 -5.42
CA LEU A 861 12.16 -0.69 -4.98
C LEU A 861 12.34 -1.88 -5.93
N LYS A 862 13.37 -1.80 -6.78
CA LYS A 862 13.72 -2.85 -7.73
C LYS A 862 14.36 -4.05 -7.03
N PHE A 863 14.27 -5.23 -7.63
CA PHE A 863 14.95 -6.43 -7.14
C PHE A 863 16.42 -6.51 -7.62
N GLU A 864 17.13 -5.39 -7.50
CA GLU A 864 18.54 -5.21 -7.87
C GLU A 864 19.25 -4.38 -6.79
N GLU A 865 20.58 -4.56 -6.68
CA GLU A 865 21.44 -3.77 -5.77
C GLU A 865 21.59 -2.31 -6.19
#